data_AF-A0A8S9XYY1-F1
#
_entry.id   AF-A0A8S9XYY1-F1
#
_cell.length_a   1.000
_cell.length_b   1.000
_cell.length_c   1.000
_cell.angle_alpha   90.00
_cell.angle_beta   90.00
_cell.angle_gamma   90.00
#
_symmetry.space_group_name_H-M   'P 1'
#
loop_
_entity.id
_entity.type
_entity.pdbx_description
1 polymer ?
#
loop_
_entity_poly.entity_id
_entity_poly.type
_entity_poly.pdbx_seq_one_letter_code
_entity_poly.pdbx_strand_id
1 'polypeptide(L)'
;MHIRHETWCLLIALISLSATVSFSNGNPVARSEWAKNSGTWDEFALLEGDKQPLLAPSNFSHTLPPLHTAEELENETIEQFKKLKMNYTNVLKHIDRELESSRARGGRHLYRLADKALKLMNLKQVVNEVESSVMSQVSCTACKAGAGLLQHYIRTGKTKDDIIQIVKKFCVSLQLQTPRVCEGITEIFGGEFVYVLRRVTLSPNEICSFVIGDACGDDDVPAHEWSVVFPPVPKPQPKQILAPKDGASTFKVLHISDTHYDPYYQEGTNAECNEPLCCRLTNGPAPNAAAAAGRWGDYRKCDTPKRTVDNMLDHITTTHPDIDYILWTGDLPPHDVWNQTKEENIQILKETVAQMLKMFPGIPIFPALGNHETFPVNSFPPPSIQNEYSIKWLYDEIDTQWRKWLPQTVSRTVRRGAFYSVLVRPGFRIISLNMNYCNNKNWWLLLNSTDPAKELQWFIYELQGAEFNNEKVHVIGHIPPGHSDCLKVWSRNYYSIINRYEGTITAQFFGHTHVDEFEVFYDKEDMSRAVSIAYVGPSVSPYADLNPGYRIYYVDGDHPKSTRLVVDHETWVMNLREANLYDYPIWYKEYSARQHYQLPSLVPQEWDNLLYRLSENDTLFDTYFKYYWKKLPGEAFVRRRMQKADALRPQVRAVARQESSLSGDRVSDRLKNGQKRGIRLESLALQLPCFVGAENKVVILLNQSASKKTNFFRSR
;
A
#
# COMPACT_ATOMS: atom_id res chain seq x y z
N MET A 1 -67.87 19.16 41.28
CA MET A 1 -67.62 17.74 40.95
C MET A 1 -66.87 17.69 39.62
N HIS A 2 -66.00 16.69 39.42
CA HIS A 2 -65.17 16.49 38.21
C HIS A 2 -64.27 17.63 37.72
N ILE A 3 -63.02 17.52 38.16
CA ILE A 3 -61.78 17.91 37.46
C ILE A 3 -61.73 17.33 36.02
N ARG A 4 -60.98 18.01 35.13
CA ARG A 4 -60.60 17.70 33.72
C ARG A 4 -61.57 18.16 32.61
N HIS A 5 -61.36 19.40 32.17
CA HIS A 5 -61.46 19.76 30.73
C HIS A 5 -60.41 20.81 30.29
N GLU A 6 -59.98 21.71 31.17
CA GLU A 6 -59.14 22.87 30.79
C GLU A 6 -57.66 22.54 30.50
N THR A 7 -57.13 21.41 30.97
CA THR A 7 -55.73 21.01 30.71
C THR A 7 -55.44 20.59 29.26
N TRP A 8 -56.45 20.52 28.38
CA TRP A 8 -56.27 20.15 26.97
C TRP A 8 -56.06 21.35 26.03
N CYS A 9 -56.51 22.56 26.38
CA CYS A 9 -56.37 23.72 25.49
C CYS A 9 -54.94 24.26 25.43
N LEU A 10 -54.19 24.15 26.53
CA LEU A 10 -52.78 24.59 26.60
C LEU A 10 -51.80 23.65 25.86
N LEU A 11 -52.13 22.37 25.70
CA LEU A 11 -51.29 21.44 24.92
C LEU A 11 -51.37 21.73 23.42
N ILE A 12 -52.54 22.07 22.90
CA ILE A 12 -52.76 22.25 21.45
C ILE A 12 -52.03 23.51 20.96
N ALA A 13 -52.03 24.60 21.72
CA ALA A 13 -51.33 25.84 21.36
C ALA A 13 -49.80 25.70 21.27
N LEU A 14 -49.20 24.79 22.06
CA LEU A 14 -47.76 24.51 22.02
C LEU A 14 -47.35 23.57 20.86
N ILE A 15 -48.29 22.82 20.28
CA ILE A 15 -48.04 21.91 19.15
C ILE A 15 -48.05 22.68 17.81
N SER A 16 -48.73 23.83 17.73
CA SER A 16 -48.77 24.71 16.55
C SER A 16 -47.48 25.52 16.27
N LEU A 17 -46.41 25.28 17.02
CA LEU A 17 -45.04 25.76 16.71
C LEU A 17 -44.10 24.61 16.29
N SER A 18 -44.67 23.49 15.85
CA SER A 18 -43.95 22.53 15.00
C SER A 18 -43.63 23.18 13.65
N ALA A 19 -42.39 23.00 13.19
CA ALA A 19 -41.89 23.69 12.01
C ALA A 19 -42.71 23.36 10.75
N THR A 20 -42.86 24.34 9.86
CA THR A 20 -43.26 24.08 8.47
C THR A 20 -42.15 23.28 7.78
N VAL A 21 -42.22 21.96 7.92
CA VAL A 21 -41.46 21.02 7.08
C VAL A 21 -42.06 21.11 5.68
N SER A 22 -41.60 22.12 4.93
CA SER A 22 -41.69 22.10 3.48
C SER A 22 -41.03 20.81 3.03
N PHE A 23 -41.82 19.91 2.45
CA PHE A 23 -41.31 18.82 1.63
C PHE A 23 -40.70 19.44 0.36
N SER A 24 -39.51 20.02 0.50
CA SER A 24 -38.69 20.41 -0.64
C SER A 24 -38.34 19.14 -1.40
N ASN A 25 -38.78 19.05 -2.65
CA ASN A 25 -38.23 18.08 -3.60
C ASN A 25 -36.71 18.14 -3.52
N GLY A 26 -36.06 16.99 -3.37
CA GLY A 26 -34.67 16.85 -2.89
C GLY A 26 -33.60 17.30 -3.88
N ASN A 27 -33.59 18.59 -4.21
CA ASN A 27 -32.46 19.26 -4.84
C ASN A 27 -31.31 19.33 -3.82
N PRO A 28 -30.05 19.08 -4.22
CA PRO A 28 -28.90 19.27 -3.34
C PRO A 28 -28.82 20.72 -2.83
N VAL A 29 -28.60 20.88 -1.52
CA VAL A 29 -28.26 22.19 -0.93
C VAL A 29 -26.93 22.66 -1.52
N ALA A 30 -26.84 23.91 -1.96
CA ALA A 30 -25.64 24.38 -2.65
C ALA A 30 -24.42 24.35 -1.72
N ARG A 31 -23.23 24.06 -2.27
CA ARG A 31 -21.94 24.04 -1.54
C ARG A 31 -21.68 25.34 -0.75
N SER A 32 -22.22 26.46 -1.21
CA SER A 32 -22.17 27.81 -0.63
C SER A 32 -23.25 28.13 0.43
N GLU A 33 -24.26 27.27 0.59
CA GLU A 33 -25.31 27.37 1.62
C GLU A 33 -25.00 26.46 2.81
N TRP A 34 -24.44 25.27 2.55
CA TRP A 34 -24.01 24.33 3.58
C TRP A 34 -22.95 24.92 4.53
N ALA A 35 -21.87 25.52 4.00
CA ALA A 35 -20.75 25.98 4.83
C ALA A 35 -21.18 26.96 5.94
N LYS A 36 -22.00 27.95 5.55
CA LYS A 36 -22.53 29.03 6.40
C LYS A 36 -23.30 28.54 7.63
N ASN A 37 -23.79 27.30 7.63
CA ASN A 37 -24.72 26.78 8.62
C ASN A 37 -24.06 25.95 9.74
N SER A 38 -22.73 25.75 9.76
CA SER A 38 -22.07 25.09 10.91
C SER A 38 -20.70 25.63 11.33
N GLY A 39 -20.08 26.55 10.58
CA GLY A 39 -18.75 27.13 10.91
C GLY A 39 -17.56 26.17 10.72
N THR A 40 -17.77 24.86 10.89
CA THR A 40 -16.80 23.78 10.68
C THR A 40 -16.17 23.79 9.29
N TRP A 41 -16.90 24.29 8.28
CA TRP A 41 -16.56 24.15 6.86
C TRP A 41 -16.10 25.44 6.20
N ASP A 42 -16.16 26.58 6.89
CA ASP A 42 -15.89 27.90 6.30
C ASP A 42 -14.43 28.02 5.81
N GLU A 43 -13.46 27.38 6.48
CA GLU A 43 -12.08 27.39 6.01
C GLU A 43 -11.88 26.63 4.69
N PHE A 44 -12.68 25.57 4.45
CA PHE A 44 -12.61 24.78 3.21
C PHE A 44 -13.43 25.43 2.08
N ALA A 45 -14.45 26.21 2.41
CA ALA A 45 -15.13 27.08 1.43
C ALA A 45 -14.19 28.16 0.84
N LEU A 46 -13.15 28.57 1.57
CA LEU A 46 -12.07 29.44 1.07
C LEU A 46 -11.00 28.69 0.26
N LEU A 47 -11.10 27.36 0.16
CA LEU A 47 -10.24 26.46 -0.61
C LEU A 47 -11.01 25.86 -1.80
N GLU A 48 -11.85 26.66 -2.49
CA GLU A 48 -12.66 26.20 -3.64
C GLU A 48 -11.84 25.35 -4.64
N GLY A 49 -12.10 24.05 -4.66
CA GLY A 49 -11.50 23.10 -5.61
C GLY A 49 -11.98 23.33 -7.05
N ASP A 50 -11.28 22.71 -8.01
CA ASP A 50 -11.54 23.00 -9.42
C ASP A 50 -12.92 22.51 -9.90
N LYS A 51 -13.48 23.34 -10.78
CA LYS A 51 -14.79 23.25 -11.43
C LYS A 51 -14.66 23.15 -12.96
N GLN A 52 -13.47 23.36 -13.52
CA GLN A 52 -13.18 23.17 -14.94
C GLN A 52 -12.59 21.77 -15.17
N PRO A 53 -13.07 21.00 -16.18
CA PRO A 53 -12.43 19.74 -16.56
C PRO A 53 -11.02 19.97 -17.12
N LEU A 54 -10.01 19.32 -16.55
CA LEU A 54 -8.62 19.42 -17.01
C LEU A 54 -8.40 18.81 -18.40
N LEU A 55 -9.17 17.77 -18.75
CA LEU A 55 -9.11 17.09 -20.04
C LEU A 55 -10.40 17.27 -20.84
N ALA A 56 -10.24 17.46 -22.15
CA ALA A 56 -11.34 17.40 -23.11
C ALA A 56 -11.85 15.95 -23.27
N PRO A 57 -13.14 15.73 -23.59
CA PRO A 57 -13.64 14.41 -23.94
C PRO A 57 -12.88 13.81 -25.13
N SER A 58 -12.45 12.55 -24.99
CA SER A 58 -11.76 11.80 -26.03
C SER A 58 -12.66 10.67 -26.54
N ASN A 59 -12.76 10.51 -27.85
CA ASN A 59 -13.46 9.37 -28.49
C ASN A 59 -12.52 8.16 -28.68
N PHE A 60 -11.47 8.04 -27.87
CA PHE A 60 -10.59 6.89 -27.92
C PHE A 60 -11.29 5.68 -27.30
N SER A 61 -11.02 4.50 -27.87
CA SER A 61 -11.57 3.23 -27.43
C SER A 61 -10.45 2.22 -27.45
N HIS A 62 -9.90 1.93 -26.27
CA HIS A 62 -8.78 1.00 -26.14
C HIS A 62 -9.31 -0.43 -26.19
N THR A 63 -8.60 -1.31 -26.91
CA THR A 63 -8.86 -2.74 -26.88
C THR A 63 -8.55 -3.25 -25.47
N LEU A 64 -9.55 -3.80 -24.78
CA LEU A 64 -9.34 -4.46 -23.49
C LEU A 64 -8.42 -5.68 -23.64
N PRO A 65 -7.70 -6.08 -22.56
CA PRO A 65 -6.89 -7.29 -22.59
C PRO A 65 -7.72 -8.52 -23.00
N PRO A 66 -7.27 -9.31 -23.98
CA PRO A 66 -8.01 -10.48 -24.44
C PRO A 66 -8.06 -11.60 -23.39
N LEU A 67 -9.25 -12.18 -23.20
CA LEU A 67 -9.49 -13.26 -22.25
C LEU A 67 -9.04 -14.63 -22.81
N HIS A 68 -7.73 -14.85 -22.92
CA HIS A 68 -7.18 -16.15 -23.33
C HIS A 68 -7.19 -17.17 -22.19
N THR A 69 -7.24 -18.45 -22.55
CA THR A 69 -6.96 -19.59 -21.67
C THR A 69 -5.49 -19.62 -21.22
N ALA A 70 -5.20 -20.41 -20.18
CA ALA A 70 -3.83 -20.56 -19.67
C ALA A 70 -2.86 -21.20 -20.68
N GLU A 71 -3.36 -22.11 -21.53
CA GLU A 71 -2.57 -22.79 -22.57
C GLU A 71 -2.25 -21.85 -23.73
N GLU A 72 -3.19 -20.99 -24.14
CA GLU A 72 -2.94 -19.90 -25.09
C GLU A 72 -1.93 -18.89 -24.53
N LEU A 73 -2.05 -18.51 -23.25
CA LEU A 73 -1.10 -17.60 -22.59
C LEU A 73 0.32 -18.19 -22.52
N GLU A 74 0.47 -19.48 -22.17
CA GLU A 74 1.77 -20.15 -22.21
C GLU A 74 2.32 -20.18 -23.64
N ASN A 75 1.50 -20.46 -24.65
CA ASN A 75 1.92 -20.45 -26.05
C ASN A 75 2.30 -19.04 -26.55
N GLU A 76 1.54 -17.98 -26.27
CA GLU A 76 1.91 -16.61 -26.64
C GLU A 76 3.21 -16.17 -25.95
N THR A 77 3.34 -16.47 -24.65
CA THR A 77 4.55 -16.19 -23.86
C THR A 77 5.75 -16.93 -24.44
N ILE A 78 5.59 -18.21 -24.78
CA ILE A 78 6.62 -19.03 -25.43
C ILE A 78 6.93 -18.52 -26.85
N GLU A 79 5.96 -18.04 -27.63
CA GLU A 79 6.22 -17.46 -28.96
C GLU A 79 6.95 -16.11 -28.89
N GLN A 80 6.67 -15.29 -27.87
CA GLN A 80 7.46 -14.09 -27.58
C GLN A 80 8.89 -14.48 -27.18
N PHE A 81 9.09 -15.44 -26.26
CA PHE A 81 10.42 -15.93 -25.90
C PHE A 81 11.15 -16.68 -27.04
N LYS A 82 10.45 -17.35 -27.96
CA LYS A 82 11.03 -17.98 -29.16
C LYS A 82 11.57 -16.93 -30.12
N LYS A 83 10.81 -15.86 -30.39
CA LYS A 83 11.26 -14.70 -31.20
C LYS A 83 12.51 -14.01 -30.62
N LEU A 84 12.78 -14.19 -29.33
CA LEU A 84 13.89 -13.58 -28.59
C LEU A 84 15.09 -14.52 -28.35
N LYS A 85 15.04 -15.81 -28.73
CA LYS A 85 16.07 -16.79 -28.35
C LYS A 85 17.19 -17.00 -29.37
N MET A 86 18.38 -16.52 -29.03
CA MET A 86 19.65 -17.10 -29.51
C MET A 86 19.94 -18.46 -28.84
N ASN A 87 21.03 -19.11 -29.24
CA ASN A 87 21.29 -20.54 -29.03
C ASN A 87 21.88 -20.89 -27.63
N TYR A 88 21.22 -21.75 -26.85
CA TYR A 88 21.59 -22.10 -25.46
C TYR A 88 21.80 -23.61 -25.21
N THR A 89 22.99 -24.16 -25.48
CA THR A 89 23.28 -25.58 -25.16
C THR A 89 24.67 -25.87 -24.57
N ASN A 90 25.46 -24.86 -24.20
CA ASN A 90 26.83 -25.06 -23.66
C ASN A 90 27.07 -24.58 -22.21
N VAL A 91 26.15 -23.83 -21.59
CA VAL A 91 26.38 -23.22 -20.26
C VAL A 91 26.05 -24.17 -19.09
N LEU A 92 25.12 -25.12 -19.29
CA LEU A 92 24.58 -26.01 -18.24
C LEU A 92 25.50 -27.20 -17.86
N LYS A 93 26.82 -27.03 -17.92
CA LYS A 93 27.80 -28.08 -17.55
C LYS A 93 28.95 -27.63 -16.63
N HIS A 94 28.94 -26.38 -16.17
CA HIS A 94 30.07 -25.81 -15.42
C HIS A 94 29.80 -25.47 -13.94
N ILE A 95 28.60 -25.74 -13.42
CA ILE A 95 28.14 -25.24 -12.11
C ILE A 95 28.29 -26.28 -10.97
N ASP A 96 28.25 -27.59 -11.27
CA ASP A 96 28.25 -28.68 -10.26
C ASP A 96 29.63 -29.01 -9.63
N ARG A 97 30.55 -28.04 -9.45
CA ARG A 97 31.94 -28.38 -9.06
C ARG A 97 32.70 -27.53 -8.03
N GLU A 98 32.11 -26.51 -7.43
CA GLU A 98 32.78 -25.71 -6.38
C GLU A 98 31.92 -25.56 -5.12
N LEU A 99 31.66 -26.68 -4.42
CA LEU A 99 30.82 -26.69 -3.20
C LEU A 99 31.39 -27.58 -2.06
N GLU A 100 32.72 -27.67 -1.93
CA GLU A 100 33.37 -28.39 -0.83
C GLU A 100 34.70 -27.72 -0.38
N SER A 101 34.69 -26.99 0.77
CA SER A 101 35.69 -27.16 1.87
C SER A 101 35.69 -26.09 2.98
N SER A 102 35.66 -26.57 4.24
CA SER A 102 36.29 -25.99 5.45
C SER A 102 35.70 -24.75 6.19
N ARG A 103 36.16 -24.52 7.44
CA ARG A 103 35.59 -23.64 8.49
C ARG A 103 36.60 -23.32 9.63
N ALA A 104 36.28 -22.30 10.47
CA ALA A 104 36.69 -22.09 11.89
C ALA A 104 38.05 -21.40 12.21
N ARG A 105 38.31 -20.69 13.36
CA ARG A 105 37.50 -20.11 14.48
C ARG A 105 38.33 -19.19 15.44
N GLY A 106 37.69 -18.21 16.12
CA GLY A 106 38.13 -17.52 17.37
C GLY A 106 39.01 -16.25 17.19
N GLY A 107 39.17 -15.26 18.09
CA GLY A 107 38.67 -14.89 19.45
C GLY A 107 39.48 -13.66 20.00
N ARG A 108 39.25 -12.94 21.12
CA ARG A 108 38.29 -12.95 22.27
C ARG A 108 38.18 -11.56 22.99
N HIS A 109 36.95 -11.01 23.11
CA HIS A 109 36.29 -10.52 24.36
C HIS A 109 36.95 -9.50 25.36
N LEU A 110 36.40 -8.26 25.47
CA LEU A 110 36.29 -7.51 26.76
C LEU A 110 35.30 -6.32 26.75
N TYR A 111 34.19 -6.41 27.51
CA TYR A 111 33.34 -5.36 28.14
C TYR A 111 31.98 -6.00 28.51
N ARG A 112 31.67 -6.18 29.80
CA ARG A 112 30.64 -7.18 30.21
C ARG A 112 29.81 -6.81 31.45
N LEU A 113 29.15 -5.65 31.44
CA LEU A 113 28.12 -5.32 32.44
C LEU A 113 26.85 -4.70 31.84
N ALA A 114 26.95 -3.70 30.94
CA ALA A 114 25.79 -3.20 30.17
C ALA A 114 25.29 -4.21 29.11
N ASP A 115 26.23 -4.93 28.48
CA ASP A 115 26.04 -5.92 27.42
C ASP A 115 24.98 -7.01 27.72
N LYS A 116 24.83 -7.40 28.98
CA LYS A 116 23.90 -8.48 29.38
C LYS A 116 22.42 -8.11 29.29
N ALA A 117 22.06 -6.85 29.54
CA ALA A 117 20.66 -6.42 29.47
C ALA A 117 20.20 -6.25 28.01
N LEU A 118 21.08 -5.71 27.16
CA LEU A 118 20.76 -5.40 25.76
C LEU A 118 20.74 -6.65 24.85
N LYS A 119 21.55 -7.67 25.16
CA LYS A 119 21.54 -8.95 24.42
C LYS A 119 20.27 -9.78 24.55
N LEU A 120 19.37 -9.44 25.47
CA LEU A 120 18.05 -10.07 25.59
C LEU A 120 17.03 -9.55 24.57
N MET A 121 17.26 -8.39 23.94
CA MET A 121 16.28 -7.71 23.07
C MET A 121 16.61 -7.82 21.56
N ASN A 122 17.46 -8.78 21.17
CA ASN A 122 17.86 -9.09 19.78
C ASN A 122 17.89 -7.89 18.81
N LEU A 123 18.60 -6.82 19.15
CA LEU A 123 18.47 -5.51 18.48
C LEU A 123 18.76 -5.50 16.96
N LYS A 124 19.43 -6.53 16.41
CA LYS A 124 19.59 -6.68 14.96
C LYS A 124 18.30 -7.15 14.25
N GLN A 125 17.48 -7.95 14.93
CA GLN A 125 16.13 -8.25 14.47
C GLN A 125 15.29 -6.96 14.47
N VAL A 126 15.38 -6.15 15.53
CA VAL A 126 14.65 -4.86 15.61
C VAL A 126 15.01 -3.91 14.46
N VAL A 127 16.28 -3.81 14.08
CA VAL A 127 16.70 -3.04 12.89
C VAL A 127 16.04 -3.58 11.62
N ASN A 128 16.11 -4.90 11.38
CA ASN A 128 15.51 -5.52 10.20
C ASN A 128 13.97 -5.39 10.17
N GLU A 129 13.30 -5.44 11.33
CA GLU A 129 11.85 -5.24 11.46
C GLU A 129 11.49 -3.79 11.10
N VAL A 130 12.26 -2.79 11.55
CA VAL A 130 12.06 -1.37 11.20
C VAL A 130 12.33 -1.10 9.71
N GLU A 131 13.32 -1.74 9.12
CA GLU A 131 13.60 -1.68 7.67
C GLU A 131 12.51 -2.35 6.80
N SER A 132 11.62 -3.17 7.38
CA SER A 132 10.62 -3.96 6.64
C SER A 132 9.17 -3.73 7.06
N SER A 133 8.91 -2.81 7.98
CA SER A 133 7.59 -2.49 8.56
C SER A 133 6.85 -3.66 9.25
N VAL A 134 7.53 -4.79 9.47
CA VAL A 134 6.97 -5.98 10.14
C VAL A 134 7.43 -6.00 11.60
N MET A 135 6.66 -5.31 12.46
CA MET A 135 6.97 -5.19 13.89
C MET A 135 6.69 -6.46 14.70
N SER A 136 7.50 -6.71 15.74
CA SER A 136 7.23 -7.71 16.78
C SER A 136 7.30 -7.15 18.21
N GLN A 137 6.89 -7.98 19.18
CA GLN A 137 7.04 -7.73 20.62
C GLN A 137 8.50 -7.47 21.04
N VAL A 138 9.48 -7.94 20.26
CA VAL A 138 10.92 -7.64 20.49
C VAL A 138 11.20 -6.17 20.19
N SER A 139 10.71 -5.67 19.04
CA SER A 139 10.79 -4.25 18.68
C SER A 139 10.02 -3.36 19.64
N CYS A 140 8.84 -3.79 20.12
CA CYS A 140 8.13 -3.08 21.18
C CYS A 140 8.97 -2.95 22.47
N THR A 141 9.57 -4.06 22.93
CA THR A 141 10.39 -4.07 24.16
C THR A 141 11.61 -3.17 24.02
N ALA A 142 12.29 -3.22 22.87
CA ALA A 142 13.42 -2.35 22.57
C ALA A 142 13.01 -0.87 22.48
N CYS A 143 11.85 -0.57 21.88
CA CYS A 143 11.28 0.79 21.84
C CYS A 143 10.97 1.31 23.25
N LYS A 144 10.19 0.56 24.05
CA LYS A 144 9.77 0.96 25.40
C LYS A 144 11.00 1.24 26.30
N ALA A 145 12.08 0.45 26.16
CA ALA A 145 13.37 0.71 26.81
C ALA A 145 14.11 1.95 26.27
N GLY A 146 14.19 2.11 24.95
CA GLY A 146 14.87 3.24 24.28
C GLY A 146 14.21 4.59 24.57
N ALA A 147 12.89 4.68 24.40
CA ALA A 147 12.11 5.87 24.70
C ALA A 147 12.22 6.28 26.18
N GLY A 148 12.19 5.31 27.11
CA GLY A 148 12.41 5.55 28.53
C GLY A 148 13.79 6.12 28.84
N LEU A 149 14.84 5.60 28.21
CA LEU A 149 16.22 6.09 28.37
C LEU A 149 16.39 7.51 27.80
N LEU A 150 15.82 7.79 26.63
CA LEU A 150 15.84 9.10 25.99
C LEU A 150 15.09 10.15 26.83
N GLN A 151 13.89 9.82 27.32
CA GLN A 151 13.16 10.68 28.26
C GLN A 151 13.94 10.92 29.56
N HIS A 152 14.66 9.93 30.08
CA HIS A 152 15.52 10.11 31.24
C HIS A 152 16.66 11.09 30.97
N TYR A 153 17.35 11.00 29.82
CA TYR A 153 18.39 11.98 29.45
C TYR A 153 17.84 13.40 29.24
N ILE A 154 16.65 13.53 28.66
CA ILE A 154 15.96 14.84 28.53
C ILE A 154 15.62 15.41 29.90
N ARG A 155 15.01 14.62 30.80
CA ARG A 155 14.60 15.05 32.15
C ARG A 155 15.78 15.32 33.08
N THR A 156 16.95 14.71 32.84
CA THR A 156 18.21 14.99 33.55
C THR A 156 19.00 16.16 32.95
N GLY A 157 18.42 16.92 32.02
CA GLY A 157 18.98 18.17 31.51
C GLY A 157 20.09 18.01 30.48
N LYS A 158 20.25 16.83 29.84
CA LYS A 158 21.25 16.66 28.80
C LYS A 158 20.97 17.54 27.58
N THR A 159 22.05 18.05 26.97
CA THR A 159 21.97 18.86 25.75
C THR A 159 21.47 18.04 24.57
N LYS A 160 21.13 18.71 23.45
CA LYS A 160 20.83 18.02 22.19
C LYS A 160 22.02 17.15 21.76
N ASP A 161 23.21 17.74 21.84
CA ASP A 161 24.44 17.17 21.30
C ASP A 161 24.97 16.03 22.20
N ASP A 162 24.78 16.11 23.53
CA ASP A 162 24.93 14.98 24.44
C ASP A 162 24.12 13.76 23.97
N ILE A 163 22.83 13.95 23.69
CA ILE A 163 21.90 12.88 23.35
C ILE A 163 22.29 12.26 22.00
N ILE A 164 22.58 13.09 20.99
CA ILE A 164 23.07 12.65 19.68
C ILE A 164 24.35 11.80 19.85
N GLN A 165 25.33 12.30 20.61
CA GLN A 165 26.59 11.58 20.83
C GLN A 165 26.41 10.28 21.63
N ILE A 166 25.44 10.20 22.53
CA ILE A 166 25.11 8.95 23.24
C ILE A 166 24.45 7.94 22.29
N VAL A 167 23.48 8.34 21.48
CA VAL A 167 22.79 7.45 20.52
C VAL A 167 23.77 6.98 19.43
N LYS A 168 24.63 7.87 18.92
CA LYS A 168 25.71 7.53 17.97
C LYS A 168 26.63 6.45 18.55
N LYS A 169 27.14 6.64 19.77
CA LYS A 169 27.99 5.68 20.47
C LYS A 169 27.27 4.35 20.77
N PHE A 170 25.98 4.38 21.09
CA PHE A 170 25.15 3.18 21.31
C PHE A 170 24.98 2.37 20.03
N CYS A 171 24.61 3.02 18.91
CA CYS A 171 24.47 2.39 17.60
C CYS A 171 25.76 1.69 17.15
N VAL A 172 26.90 2.38 17.26
CA VAL A 172 28.22 1.83 16.89
C VAL A 172 28.67 0.71 17.83
N SER A 173 28.56 0.89 19.15
CA SER A 173 29.05 -0.10 20.13
C SER A 173 28.27 -1.42 20.10
N LEU A 174 26.98 -1.38 19.73
CA LEU A 174 26.14 -2.56 19.58
C LEU A 174 26.15 -3.13 18.15
N GLN A 175 26.88 -2.51 17.22
CA GLN A 175 26.95 -2.90 15.81
C GLN A 175 25.57 -3.01 15.15
N LEU A 176 24.69 -2.03 15.41
CA LEU A 176 23.34 -2.00 14.84
C LEU A 176 23.39 -1.74 13.32
N GLN A 177 24.25 -0.80 12.92
CA GLN A 177 24.60 -0.47 11.53
C GLN A 177 26.11 -0.14 11.46
N THR A 178 26.64 0.22 10.29
CA THR A 178 28.03 0.70 10.16
C THR A 178 28.24 2.04 10.89
N PRO A 179 29.50 2.40 11.26
CA PRO A 179 29.78 3.70 11.87
C PRO A 179 29.26 4.88 11.04
N ARG A 180 29.38 4.81 9.71
CA ARG A 180 28.89 5.80 8.74
C ARG A 180 27.37 6.00 8.80
N VAL A 181 26.61 4.91 8.81
CA VAL A 181 25.14 4.94 8.91
C VAL A 181 24.71 5.44 10.29
N CYS A 182 25.33 4.96 11.36
CA CYS A 182 25.06 5.43 12.73
C CYS A 182 25.35 6.93 12.92
N GLU A 183 26.43 7.43 12.31
CA GLU A 183 26.81 8.84 12.28
C GLU A 183 25.74 9.66 11.55
N GLY A 184 25.51 9.36 10.27
CA GLY A 184 24.55 10.08 9.43
C GLY A 184 23.13 10.13 10.00
N ILE A 185 22.55 8.99 10.41
CA ILE A 185 21.21 8.95 11.02
C ILE A 185 21.13 9.85 12.25
N THR A 186 22.12 9.81 13.15
CA THR A 186 22.04 10.56 14.42
C THR A 186 22.26 12.05 14.24
N GLU A 187 22.97 12.47 13.21
CA GLU A 187 23.20 13.88 12.88
C GLU A 187 22.01 14.49 12.11
N ILE A 188 21.43 13.73 11.17
CA ILE A 188 20.24 14.13 10.40
C ILE A 188 18.98 14.19 11.28
N PHE A 189 18.62 13.09 11.96
CA PHE A 189 17.38 13.02 12.76
C PHE A 189 17.49 13.70 14.13
N GLY A 190 18.71 13.85 14.66
CA GLY A 190 18.94 14.20 16.07
C GLY A 190 18.33 15.54 16.51
N GLY A 191 18.24 16.53 15.60
CA GLY A 191 17.60 17.82 15.87
C GLY A 191 16.10 17.69 16.10
N GLU A 192 15.39 17.19 15.08
CA GLU A 192 13.94 17.05 15.07
C GLU A 192 13.44 16.09 16.14
N PHE A 193 14.10 14.94 16.28
CA PHE A 193 13.75 13.92 17.26
C PHE A 193 13.87 14.43 18.71
N VAL A 194 14.94 15.15 19.04
CA VAL A 194 15.09 15.80 20.36
C VAL A 194 14.15 16.99 20.51
N TYR A 195 13.82 17.73 19.44
CA TYR A 195 12.81 18.79 19.46
C TYR A 195 11.42 18.25 19.81
N VAL A 196 11.02 17.14 19.21
CA VAL A 196 9.75 16.44 19.45
C VAL A 196 9.72 15.85 20.85
N LEU A 197 10.68 14.98 21.23
CA LEU A 197 10.67 14.30 22.54
C LEU A 197 10.78 15.26 23.75
N ARG A 198 11.23 16.50 23.56
CA ARG A 198 11.19 17.56 24.60
C ARG A 198 9.81 18.20 24.81
N ARG A 199 8.84 17.90 23.95
CA ARG A 199 7.47 18.45 23.95
C ARG A 199 6.39 17.39 24.09
N VAL A 200 6.68 16.15 23.70
CA VAL A 200 5.82 14.98 23.94
C VAL A 200 5.69 14.73 25.45
N THR A 201 4.45 14.68 25.94
CA THR A 201 4.11 14.32 27.33
C THR A 201 3.85 12.84 27.55
N LEU A 202 3.63 12.09 26.47
CA LEU A 202 3.37 10.65 26.44
C LEU A 202 4.45 9.84 27.19
N SER A 203 4.05 8.73 27.81
CA SER A 203 4.97 7.75 28.39
C SER A 203 5.71 6.94 27.31
N PRO A 204 6.79 6.21 27.69
CA PRO A 204 7.44 5.27 26.78
C PRO A 204 6.51 4.17 26.25
N ASN A 205 5.41 3.86 26.95
CA ASN A 205 4.43 2.90 26.45
C ASN A 205 3.59 3.48 25.32
N GLU A 206 2.98 4.64 25.55
CA GLU A 206 2.14 5.35 24.57
C GLU A 206 2.94 5.69 23.30
N ILE A 207 4.18 6.19 23.43
CA ILE A 207 5.07 6.47 22.28
C ILE A 207 5.29 5.20 21.45
N CYS A 208 5.48 4.05 22.10
CA CYS A 208 5.79 2.83 21.38
C CYS A 208 4.54 2.11 20.87
N SER A 209 3.38 2.21 21.52
CA SER A 209 2.11 1.79 20.90
C SER A 209 1.82 2.62 19.64
N PHE A 210 2.04 3.94 19.69
CA PHE A 210 1.89 4.84 18.55
C PHE A 210 2.80 4.49 17.36
N VAL A 211 4.08 4.20 17.61
CA VAL A 211 5.09 3.98 16.54
C VAL A 211 5.19 2.53 16.09
N ILE A 212 4.93 1.56 16.96
CA ILE A 212 5.09 0.10 16.70
C ILE A 212 3.74 -0.58 16.42
N GLY A 213 2.62 0.10 16.70
CA GLY A 213 1.26 -0.41 16.45
C GLY A 213 0.89 -1.62 17.31
N ASP A 214 0.03 -2.49 16.77
CA ASP A 214 -0.53 -3.68 17.43
C ASP A 214 0.55 -4.58 18.08
N ALA A 215 1.74 -4.64 17.49
CA ALA A 215 2.89 -5.39 18.01
C ALA A 215 3.43 -4.87 19.35
N CYS A 216 2.95 -3.72 19.83
CA CYS A 216 3.23 -3.17 21.16
C CYS A 216 2.07 -3.24 22.16
N GLY A 217 0.90 -3.67 21.69
CA GLY A 217 -0.38 -3.67 22.41
C GLY A 217 -1.18 -2.39 22.22
N ASP A 218 -2.52 -2.54 22.25
CA ASP A 218 -3.50 -1.46 22.36
C ASP A 218 -3.49 -0.85 23.79
N ASP A 219 -2.34 -0.31 24.19
CA ASP A 219 -2.27 0.69 25.25
C ASP A 219 -2.98 1.95 24.71
N ASP A 220 -4.28 2.13 25.02
CA ASP A 220 -5.06 3.31 24.60
C ASP A 220 -4.27 4.60 24.83
N VAL A 221 -4.26 5.48 23.83
CA VAL A 221 -3.63 6.82 23.91
C VAL A 221 -4.73 7.89 23.74
N PRO A 222 -5.50 8.23 24.80
CA PRO A 222 -6.71 9.05 24.66
C PRO A 222 -6.45 10.46 24.11
N ALA A 223 -5.24 11.00 24.26
CA ALA A 223 -4.83 12.28 23.69
C ALA A 223 -4.68 12.26 22.15
N HIS A 224 -4.64 11.08 21.54
CA HIS A 224 -4.50 10.84 20.11
C HIS A 224 -5.70 10.07 19.53
N GLU A 225 -6.78 9.91 20.30
CA GLU A 225 -8.01 9.23 19.87
C GLU A 225 -9.05 10.24 19.37
N TRP A 226 -9.49 10.11 18.12
CA TRP A 226 -10.35 11.10 17.45
C TRP A 226 -11.27 10.50 16.38
N SER A 227 -12.29 11.26 16.01
CA SER A 227 -13.22 10.95 14.92
C SER A 227 -13.50 12.18 14.06
N VAL A 228 -13.58 11.98 12.74
CA VAL A 228 -13.94 13.02 11.77
C VAL A 228 -15.41 13.43 11.88
N VAL A 229 -15.72 14.69 11.56
CA VAL A 229 -17.11 15.20 11.55
C VAL A 229 -17.69 15.08 10.14
N PHE A 230 -18.75 14.28 9.99
CA PHE A 230 -19.51 14.24 8.74
C PHE A 230 -20.54 15.38 8.66
N PRO A 231 -20.87 15.87 7.45
CA PRO A 231 -22.00 16.78 7.26
C PRO A 231 -23.33 16.11 7.66
N PRO A 232 -24.37 16.90 8.01
CA PRO A 232 -25.71 16.39 8.33
C PRO A 232 -26.50 15.96 7.08
N VAL A 233 -25.84 15.26 6.15
CA VAL A 233 -26.39 14.75 4.89
C VAL A 233 -26.51 13.24 5.02
N PRO A 234 -27.74 12.67 5.02
CA PRO A 234 -27.94 11.23 5.11
C PRO A 234 -27.18 10.47 4.02
N LYS A 235 -26.51 9.37 4.41
CA LYS A 235 -25.87 8.45 3.47
C LYS A 235 -26.90 7.97 2.44
N PRO A 236 -26.67 8.13 1.13
CA PRO A 236 -27.56 7.59 0.10
C PRO A 236 -27.68 6.07 0.25
N GLN A 237 -28.87 5.53 -0.02
CA GLN A 237 -29.11 4.08 0.03
C GLN A 237 -28.12 3.34 -0.89
N PRO A 238 -27.40 2.30 -0.40
CA PRO A 238 -26.44 1.56 -1.21
C PRO A 238 -27.07 1.02 -2.49
N LYS A 239 -26.43 1.29 -3.62
CA LYS A 239 -26.82 0.78 -4.94
C LYS A 239 -25.87 -0.35 -5.32
N GLN A 240 -26.39 -1.37 -5.98
CA GLN A 240 -25.54 -2.43 -6.54
C GLN A 240 -24.51 -1.80 -7.49
N ILE A 241 -23.23 -2.05 -7.23
CA ILE A 241 -22.14 -1.67 -8.14
C ILE A 241 -22.27 -2.54 -9.39
N LEU A 242 -22.72 -1.94 -10.49
CA LEU A 242 -22.83 -2.61 -11.78
C LEU A 242 -21.48 -2.56 -12.49
N ALA A 243 -21.04 -3.70 -13.03
CA ALA A 243 -19.86 -3.74 -13.88
C ALA A 243 -20.05 -2.85 -15.13
N PRO A 244 -18.97 -2.22 -15.64
CA PRO A 244 -18.93 -1.63 -16.96
C PRO A 244 -19.40 -2.62 -18.03
N LYS A 245 -20.00 -2.14 -19.11
CA LYS A 245 -20.36 -3.00 -20.25
C LYS A 245 -19.11 -3.36 -21.05
N ASP A 246 -18.94 -4.63 -21.40
CA ASP A 246 -17.92 -5.02 -22.37
C ASP A 246 -18.16 -4.27 -23.70
N GLY A 247 -17.10 -3.71 -24.28
CA GLY A 247 -17.18 -2.84 -25.46
C GLY A 247 -17.59 -1.39 -25.20
N ALA A 248 -17.70 -0.94 -23.94
CA ALA A 248 -17.75 0.49 -23.62
C ALA A 248 -16.38 1.15 -23.90
N SER A 249 -16.40 2.47 -24.19
CA SER A 249 -15.20 3.31 -24.22
C SER A 249 -14.48 3.26 -22.87
N THR A 250 -13.16 3.20 -22.89
CA THR A 250 -12.30 3.19 -21.70
C THR A 250 -11.31 4.35 -21.74
N PHE A 251 -10.65 4.61 -20.61
CA PHE A 251 -9.35 5.27 -20.57
C PHE A 251 -8.24 4.26 -20.34
N LYS A 252 -7.06 4.53 -20.88
CA LYS A 252 -5.83 3.79 -20.55
C LYS A 252 -4.94 4.62 -19.64
N VAL A 253 -4.67 4.09 -18.46
CA VAL A 253 -4.08 4.85 -17.35
C VAL A 253 -2.78 4.18 -16.92
N LEU A 254 -1.66 4.90 -17.04
CA LEU A 254 -0.37 4.44 -16.50
C LEU A 254 -0.29 4.73 -15.00
N HIS A 255 0.31 3.81 -14.25
CA HIS A 255 0.64 3.99 -12.84
C HIS A 255 2.11 3.64 -12.60
N ILE A 256 2.86 4.66 -12.16
CA ILE A 256 4.26 4.56 -11.75
C ILE A 256 4.33 4.91 -10.26
N SER A 257 5.10 4.13 -9.52
CA SER A 257 5.30 4.32 -8.08
C SER A 257 6.69 3.82 -7.66
N ASP A 258 7.19 4.32 -6.52
CA ASP A 258 8.36 3.79 -5.81
C ASP A 258 9.56 3.63 -6.77
N THR A 259 9.89 4.75 -7.41
CA THR A 259 10.94 4.80 -8.43
C THR A 259 12.34 4.71 -7.85
N HIS A 260 12.56 5.32 -6.68
CA HIS A 260 13.85 5.40 -5.99
C HIS A 260 15.01 5.52 -6.97
N TYR A 261 15.04 6.64 -7.71
CA TYR A 261 16.12 6.91 -8.64
C TYR A 261 17.39 7.16 -7.83
N ASP A 262 18.36 6.25 -7.94
CA ASP A 262 19.68 6.42 -7.35
C ASP A 262 20.65 7.09 -8.36
N PRO A 263 20.97 8.40 -8.20
CA PRO A 263 21.97 9.07 -9.04
C PRO A 263 23.40 8.58 -8.78
N TYR A 264 23.64 7.87 -7.67
CA TYR A 264 24.95 7.39 -7.25
C TYR A 264 25.17 5.88 -7.46
N TYR A 265 24.19 5.18 -8.06
CA TYR A 265 24.30 3.76 -8.39
C TYR A 265 25.46 3.51 -9.37
N GLN A 266 26.32 2.56 -9.03
CA GLN A 266 27.49 2.19 -9.82
C GLN A 266 27.60 0.66 -9.99
N GLU A 267 27.34 0.21 -11.20
CA GLU A 267 27.65 -1.13 -11.73
C GLU A 267 29.07 -1.59 -11.30
N GLY A 268 29.17 -2.84 -10.83
CA GLY A 268 30.44 -3.45 -10.38
C GLY A 268 30.86 -3.16 -8.93
N THR A 269 30.18 -2.27 -8.21
CA THR A 269 30.46 -2.00 -6.77
C THR A 269 29.86 -3.07 -5.86
N ASN A 270 30.18 -3.01 -4.56
CA ASN A 270 29.71 -3.98 -3.59
C ASN A 270 28.19 -3.85 -3.33
N ALA A 271 27.42 -4.86 -3.74
CA ALA A 271 26.00 -5.01 -3.45
C ALA A 271 25.72 -5.69 -2.10
N GLU A 272 26.76 -6.23 -1.43
CA GLU A 272 26.69 -6.92 -0.14
C GLU A 272 27.42 -6.11 0.94
N CYS A 273 27.05 -4.82 1.04
CA CYS A 273 27.77 -3.82 1.82
C CYS A 273 27.51 -3.84 3.33
N ASN A 274 26.44 -4.52 3.79
CA ASN A 274 25.96 -4.51 5.19
C ASN A 274 25.52 -3.12 5.71
N GLU A 275 24.98 -2.28 4.81
CA GLU A 275 24.31 -1.00 5.10
C GLU A 275 22.88 -1.06 4.54
N PRO A 276 21.99 -0.08 4.84
CA PRO A 276 20.62 -0.08 4.33
C PRO A 276 20.52 0.12 2.81
N LEU A 277 21.53 0.70 2.16
CA LEU A 277 21.66 0.79 0.70
C LEU A 277 23.10 0.54 0.25
N CYS A 278 23.24 -0.29 -0.79
CA CYS A 278 24.48 -0.74 -1.41
C CYS A 278 24.55 -0.33 -2.89
N CYS A 279 25.42 -0.96 -3.70
CA CYS A 279 25.56 -0.71 -5.14
C CYS A 279 26.05 0.71 -5.52
N ARG A 280 26.70 1.44 -4.61
CA ARG A 280 27.32 2.75 -4.87
C ARG A 280 28.84 2.71 -4.71
N LEU A 281 29.53 3.67 -5.33
CA LEU A 281 30.98 3.86 -5.16
C LEU A 281 31.42 3.91 -3.69
N THR A 282 30.59 4.49 -2.82
CA THR A 282 30.88 4.62 -1.38
C THR A 282 30.85 3.30 -0.60
N ASN A 283 30.27 2.23 -1.15
CA ASN A 283 30.29 0.89 -0.56
C ASN A 283 31.55 0.08 -0.96
N GLY A 284 32.39 0.64 -1.84
CA GLY A 284 33.65 0.03 -2.30
C GLY A 284 33.49 -0.94 -3.48
N PRO A 285 34.61 -1.49 -3.99
CA PRO A 285 34.60 -2.52 -5.02
C PRO A 285 34.01 -3.82 -4.46
N ALA A 286 33.37 -4.61 -5.32
CA ALA A 286 32.84 -5.91 -4.93
C ALA A 286 33.96 -6.88 -4.51
N PRO A 287 33.81 -7.64 -3.41
CA PRO A 287 34.82 -8.61 -2.96
C PRO A 287 35.00 -9.81 -3.90
N ASN A 288 34.03 -10.07 -4.77
CA ASN A 288 34.07 -11.06 -5.85
C ASN A 288 32.99 -10.73 -6.89
N ALA A 289 32.98 -11.44 -8.03
CA ALA A 289 32.05 -11.19 -9.13
C ALA A 289 30.56 -11.46 -8.81
N ALA A 290 30.26 -12.32 -7.83
CA ALA A 290 28.86 -12.55 -7.41
C ALA A 290 28.35 -11.42 -6.51
N ALA A 291 29.22 -10.83 -5.68
CA ALA A 291 28.91 -9.67 -4.84
C ALA A 291 28.85 -8.32 -5.60
N ALA A 292 29.06 -8.34 -6.91
CA ALA A 292 29.04 -7.16 -7.77
C ALA A 292 27.61 -6.70 -8.10
N ALA A 293 27.39 -5.39 -8.01
CA ALA A 293 26.18 -4.71 -8.43
C ALA A 293 25.92 -4.92 -9.93
N GLY A 294 24.73 -5.41 -10.27
CA GLY A 294 24.29 -5.56 -11.66
C GLY A 294 24.26 -4.25 -12.45
N ARG A 295 24.21 -4.34 -13.78
CA ARG A 295 24.17 -3.18 -14.68
C ARG A 295 22.84 -2.43 -14.66
N TRP A 296 21.73 -3.18 -14.64
CA TRP A 296 20.37 -2.67 -14.78
C TRP A 296 19.64 -2.56 -13.42
N GLY A 297 20.39 -2.63 -12.32
CA GLY A 297 19.89 -2.79 -10.95
C GLY A 297 20.37 -4.10 -10.33
N ASP A 298 20.05 -4.32 -9.06
CA ASP A 298 20.42 -5.52 -8.30
C ASP A 298 19.27 -5.96 -7.37
N TYR A 299 19.13 -7.25 -7.09
CA TYR A 299 18.08 -7.78 -6.20
C TYR A 299 18.39 -7.59 -4.70
N ARG A 300 19.59 -7.13 -4.34
CA ARG A 300 19.96 -6.87 -2.93
C ARG A 300 19.39 -5.53 -2.47
N LYS A 301 19.93 -4.95 -1.40
CA LYS A 301 19.57 -3.60 -0.92
C LYS A 301 20.14 -2.54 -1.86
N CYS A 302 19.57 -2.41 -3.05
CA CYS A 302 20.01 -1.47 -4.08
C CYS A 302 18.81 -0.88 -4.83
N ASP A 303 18.93 0.38 -5.24
CA ASP A 303 17.86 1.17 -5.88
C ASP A 303 18.08 1.31 -7.40
N THR A 304 17.22 2.06 -8.07
CA THR A 304 17.15 2.08 -9.54
C THR A 304 18.24 2.97 -10.17
N PRO A 305 19.18 2.43 -10.96
CA PRO A 305 20.09 3.28 -11.74
C PRO A 305 19.32 4.02 -12.84
N LYS A 306 19.77 5.25 -13.15
CA LYS A 306 19.16 6.09 -14.20
C LYS A 306 18.84 5.34 -15.50
N ARG A 307 19.78 4.51 -15.98
CA ARG A 307 19.63 3.76 -17.25
C ARG A 307 18.41 2.83 -17.27
N THR A 308 17.97 2.33 -16.11
CA THR A 308 16.76 1.48 -16.00
C THR A 308 15.49 2.32 -15.96
N VAL A 309 15.50 3.48 -15.30
CA VAL A 309 14.39 4.47 -15.37
C VAL A 309 14.20 4.97 -16.81
N ASP A 310 15.30 5.33 -17.48
CA ASP A 310 15.29 5.81 -18.87
C ASP A 310 14.73 4.72 -19.80
N ASN A 311 15.26 3.50 -19.72
CA ASN A 311 14.81 2.36 -20.53
C ASN A 311 13.34 1.98 -20.27
N MET A 312 12.87 2.03 -19.01
CA MET A 312 11.46 1.82 -18.68
C MET A 312 10.56 2.83 -19.41
N LEU A 313 10.93 4.12 -19.37
CA LEU A 313 10.13 5.18 -19.96
C LEU A 313 10.15 5.14 -21.50
N ASP A 314 11.29 4.80 -22.10
CA ASP A 314 11.39 4.52 -23.55
C ASP A 314 10.49 3.34 -23.95
N HIS A 315 10.48 2.26 -23.14
CA HIS A 315 9.60 1.10 -23.38
C HIS A 315 8.12 1.46 -23.23
N ILE A 316 7.72 2.17 -22.16
CA ILE A 316 6.33 2.58 -21.93
C ILE A 316 5.84 3.46 -23.07
N THR A 317 6.59 4.50 -23.46
CA THR A 317 6.20 5.42 -24.54
C THR A 317 6.11 4.73 -25.90
N THR A 318 6.92 3.70 -26.15
CA THR A 318 6.87 2.88 -27.37
C THR A 318 5.69 1.89 -27.36
N THR A 319 5.38 1.29 -26.21
CA THR A 319 4.41 0.18 -26.09
C THR A 319 2.99 0.67 -25.79
N HIS A 320 2.87 1.85 -25.19
CA HIS A 320 1.62 2.47 -24.78
C HIS A 320 1.54 3.95 -25.23
N PRO A 321 1.60 4.24 -26.56
CA PRO A 321 1.46 5.59 -27.10
C PRO A 321 0.03 6.16 -26.94
N ASP A 322 -0.89 5.36 -26.39
CA ASP A 322 -2.32 5.60 -26.22
C ASP A 322 -2.72 5.79 -24.74
N ILE A 323 -1.84 6.33 -23.88
CA ILE A 323 -2.18 6.66 -22.48
C ILE A 323 -2.95 8.00 -22.41
N ASP A 324 -4.12 8.02 -21.76
CA ASP A 324 -4.90 9.25 -21.52
C ASP A 324 -4.31 10.10 -20.39
N TYR A 325 -3.86 9.46 -19.31
CA TYR A 325 -3.28 10.13 -18.13
C TYR A 325 -2.43 9.17 -17.28
N ILE A 326 -1.62 9.76 -16.40
CA ILE A 326 -0.66 9.05 -15.54
C ILE A 326 -1.00 9.31 -14.07
N LEU A 327 -1.02 8.25 -13.26
CA LEU A 327 -0.98 8.31 -11.79
C LEU A 327 0.48 8.11 -11.35
N TRP A 328 0.98 8.97 -10.46
CA TRP A 328 2.39 8.94 -10.07
C TRP A 328 2.57 9.05 -8.54
N THR A 329 2.58 7.92 -7.84
CA THR A 329 2.35 7.85 -6.39
C THR A 329 3.61 7.99 -5.52
N GLY A 330 4.56 8.83 -5.94
CA GLY A 330 5.69 9.28 -5.12
C GLY A 330 6.88 8.31 -5.03
N ASP A 331 7.73 8.59 -4.04
CA ASP A 331 9.00 7.92 -3.73
C ASP A 331 10.02 7.93 -4.88
N LEU A 332 10.66 9.09 -5.01
CA LEU A 332 11.68 9.41 -6.01
C LEU A 332 13.10 9.30 -5.44
N PRO A 333 13.41 9.81 -4.23
CA PRO A 333 14.75 9.64 -3.64
C PRO A 333 15.02 8.19 -3.17
N PRO A 334 16.28 7.75 -3.18
CA PRO A 334 16.66 6.39 -2.81
C PRO A 334 16.66 6.16 -1.29
N HIS A 335 17.03 4.94 -0.86
CA HIS A 335 17.06 4.52 0.55
C HIS A 335 18.34 4.92 1.31
N ASP A 336 19.11 5.89 0.81
CA ASP A 336 20.33 6.41 1.43
C ASP A 336 20.07 7.40 2.58
N VAL A 337 19.03 7.16 3.36
CA VAL A 337 18.38 8.07 4.32
C VAL A 337 19.25 8.55 5.50
N TRP A 338 20.52 8.14 5.53
CA TRP A 338 21.57 8.61 6.44
C TRP A 338 22.56 9.58 5.78
N ASN A 339 22.41 9.85 4.47
CA ASN A 339 23.32 10.63 3.62
C ASN A 339 22.50 11.31 2.50
N GLN A 340 21.55 12.15 2.89
CA GLN A 340 20.70 12.96 2.00
C GLN A 340 20.81 14.43 2.40
N THR A 341 20.28 15.32 1.54
CA THR A 341 20.11 16.75 1.83
C THR A 341 18.77 17.24 1.26
N LYS A 342 18.29 18.42 1.71
CA LYS A 342 17.09 19.05 1.14
C LYS A 342 17.32 19.39 -0.34
N GLU A 343 18.53 19.84 -0.64
CA GLU A 343 19.01 20.24 -1.96
C GLU A 343 19.02 19.07 -2.95
N GLU A 344 19.52 17.90 -2.55
CA GLU A 344 19.48 16.67 -3.37
C GLU A 344 18.06 16.17 -3.60
N ASN A 345 17.21 16.11 -2.57
CA ASN A 345 15.81 15.69 -2.74
C ASN A 345 15.04 16.63 -3.69
N ILE A 346 15.26 17.95 -3.59
CA ILE A 346 14.72 18.93 -4.55
C ILE A 346 15.27 18.73 -5.96
N GLN A 347 16.56 18.37 -6.11
CA GLN A 347 17.16 18.15 -7.41
C GLN A 347 16.60 16.87 -8.07
N ILE A 348 16.46 15.77 -7.34
CA ILE A 348 15.82 14.54 -7.82
C ILE A 348 14.38 14.83 -8.27
N LEU A 349 13.58 15.54 -7.45
CA LEU A 349 12.23 15.97 -7.81
C LEU A 349 12.21 16.77 -9.14
N LYS A 350 13.13 17.73 -9.30
CA LYS A 350 13.23 18.56 -10.51
C LYS A 350 13.62 17.77 -11.76
N GLU A 351 14.59 16.88 -11.63
CA GLU A 351 15.07 16.04 -12.73
C GLU A 351 14.01 15.04 -13.17
N THR A 352 13.38 14.33 -12.23
CA THR A 352 12.32 13.37 -12.57
C THR A 352 11.09 14.09 -13.16
N VAL A 353 10.70 15.25 -12.65
CA VAL A 353 9.62 16.08 -13.26
C VAL A 353 9.99 16.50 -14.69
N ALA A 354 11.21 16.99 -14.92
CA ALA A 354 11.69 17.37 -16.24
C ALA A 354 11.74 16.17 -17.22
N GLN A 355 12.11 14.99 -16.72
CA GLN A 355 12.09 13.75 -17.48
C GLN A 355 10.66 13.32 -17.83
N MET A 356 9.73 13.29 -16.88
CA MET A 356 8.34 12.92 -17.13
C MET A 356 7.67 13.83 -18.16
N LEU A 357 7.95 15.15 -18.13
CA LEU A 357 7.48 16.12 -19.13
C LEU A 357 8.05 15.87 -20.54
N LYS A 358 9.31 15.42 -20.63
CA LYS A 358 9.97 15.08 -21.89
C LYS A 358 9.40 13.78 -22.49
N MET A 359 9.15 12.78 -21.64
CA MET A 359 8.68 11.45 -22.09
C MET A 359 7.19 11.42 -22.41
N PHE A 360 6.37 12.21 -21.68
CA PHE A 360 4.92 12.22 -21.82
C PHE A 360 4.37 13.62 -22.20
N PRO A 361 4.78 14.19 -23.35
CA PRO A 361 4.42 15.54 -23.73
C PRO A 361 2.90 15.68 -23.96
N GLY A 362 2.25 16.53 -23.16
CA GLY A 362 0.81 16.81 -23.26
C GLY A 362 -0.11 15.83 -22.53
N ILE A 363 0.42 14.74 -21.95
CA ILE A 363 -0.35 13.80 -21.13
C ILE A 363 -0.37 14.33 -19.68
N PRO A 364 -1.54 14.52 -19.04
CA PRO A 364 -1.59 14.95 -17.65
C PRO A 364 -1.08 13.89 -16.68
N ILE A 365 -0.37 14.35 -15.65
CA ILE A 365 0.15 13.53 -14.58
C ILE A 365 -0.48 13.99 -13.27
N PHE A 366 -1.05 13.03 -12.53
CA PHE A 366 -1.65 13.22 -11.22
C PHE A 366 -0.72 12.59 -10.17
N PRO A 367 0.21 13.37 -9.60
CA PRO A 367 1.13 12.88 -8.58
C PRO A 367 0.46 12.75 -7.21
N ALA A 368 0.98 11.85 -6.37
CA ALA A 368 0.81 11.87 -4.92
C ALA A 368 2.19 11.97 -4.23
N LEU A 369 2.21 12.34 -2.95
CA LEU A 369 3.46 12.49 -2.20
C LEU A 369 3.80 11.22 -1.42
N GLY A 370 5.00 10.69 -1.63
CA GLY A 370 5.56 9.56 -0.89
C GLY A 370 6.29 9.97 0.39
N ASN A 371 6.91 9.01 1.08
CA ASN A 371 7.63 9.27 2.32
C ASN A 371 9.14 9.55 2.15
N HIS A 372 9.74 9.26 1.00
CA HIS A 372 11.15 9.56 0.67
C HIS A 372 11.40 10.96 0.12
N GLU A 373 10.40 11.69 -0.36
CA GLU A 373 10.58 13.07 -0.88
C GLU A 373 11.17 14.04 0.16
N THR A 374 10.92 13.82 1.45
CA THR A 374 11.36 14.70 2.53
C THR A 374 12.73 14.32 3.11
N PHE A 375 13.39 15.31 3.70
CA PHE A 375 14.62 15.17 4.47
C PHE A 375 14.41 15.80 5.87
N PRO A 376 14.60 15.05 6.97
CA PRO A 376 14.83 13.59 7.05
C PRO A 376 13.66 12.75 6.52
N VAL A 377 13.88 11.52 6.03
CA VAL A 377 12.80 10.62 5.55
C VAL A 377 11.68 10.45 6.59
N ASN A 378 10.43 10.37 6.14
CA ASN A 378 9.20 10.39 6.96
C ASN A 378 8.97 11.70 7.77
N SER A 379 9.85 12.70 7.73
CA SER A 379 9.65 13.97 8.44
C SER A 379 8.67 14.88 7.70
N PHE A 380 7.39 14.82 8.08
CA PHE A 380 6.34 15.70 7.55
C PHE A 380 5.67 16.51 8.67
N PRO A 381 6.34 17.55 9.18
CA PRO A 381 5.79 18.42 10.22
C PRO A 381 4.44 19.04 9.79
N PRO A 382 3.40 18.96 10.65
CA PRO A 382 2.11 19.61 10.38
C PRO A 382 2.22 21.14 10.24
N PRO A 383 1.24 21.82 9.63
CA PRO A 383 1.30 23.27 9.35
C PRO A 383 1.44 24.20 10.57
N SER A 384 1.30 23.69 11.80
CA SER A 384 1.62 24.40 13.03
C SER A 384 3.13 24.58 13.27
N ILE A 385 4.00 23.85 12.57
CA ILE A 385 5.46 23.92 12.71
C ILE A 385 6.03 24.98 11.76
N GLN A 386 6.18 26.19 12.30
CA GLN A 386 6.63 27.40 11.59
C GLN A 386 8.04 27.84 12.04
N ASN A 387 8.99 26.90 12.11
CA ASN A 387 10.38 27.12 12.53
C ASN A 387 11.39 26.51 11.53
N GLU A 388 12.65 26.34 11.92
CA GLU A 388 13.73 25.76 11.10
C GLU A 388 13.42 24.37 10.50
N TYR A 389 12.49 23.62 11.10
CA TYR A 389 12.02 22.31 10.63
C TYR A 389 10.78 22.39 9.73
N SER A 390 10.30 23.58 9.36
CA SER A 390 9.09 23.70 8.54
C SER A 390 9.25 23.05 7.16
N ILE A 391 8.30 22.19 6.77
CA ILE A 391 8.28 21.43 5.51
C ILE A 391 8.11 22.31 4.24
N LYS A 392 7.95 23.63 4.41
CA LYS A 392 7.69 24.61 3.35
C LYS A 392 8.68 24.55 2.18
N TRP A 393 9.95 24.24 2.43
CA TRP A 393 10.99 24.07 1.39
C TRP A 393 10.59 23.05 0.32
N LEU A 394 9.93 21.97 0.73
CA LEU A 394 9.44 20.91 -0.14
C LEU A 394 8.11 21.31 -0.78
N TYR A 395 7.14 21.78 0.01
CA TYR A 395 5.78 22.03 -0.49
C TYR A 395 5.67 23.23 -1.45
N ASP A 396 6.50 24.28 -1.31
CA ASP A 396 6.56 25.39 -2.29
C ASP A 396 7.14 24.94 -3.64
N GLU A 397 8.11 24.02 -3.61
CA GLU A 397 8.74 23.48 -4.81
C GLU A 397 7.85 22.42 -5.48
N ILE A 398 7.23 21.53 -4.71
CA ILE A 398 6.20 20.61 -5.18
C ILE A 398 5.07 21.36 -5.91
N ASP A 399 4.55 22.46 -5.34
CA ASP A 399 3.58 23.31 -6.03
C ASP A 399 4.13 23.89 -7.36
N THR A 400 5.42 24.22 -7.40
CA THR A 400 6.07 24.78 -8.61
C THR A 400 6.32 23.72 -9.68
N GLN A 401 6.57 22.48 -9.29
CA GLN A 401 6.74 21.36 -10.21
C GLN A 401 5.39 20.77 -10.68
N TRP A 402 4.44 20.52 -9.78
CA TRP A 402 3.16 19.89 -10.10
C TRP A 402 2.23 20.80 -10.91
N ARG A 403 2.31 22.13 -10.78
CA ARG A 403 1.57 23.09 -11.63
C ARG A 403 1.91 23.05 -13.13
N LYS A 404 2.87 22.21 -13.54
CA LYS A 404 3.13 21.91 -14.95
C LYS A 404 2.09 20.94 -15.53
N TRP A 405 1.34 20.24 -14.68
CA TRP A 405 0.20 19.39 -15.05
C TRP A 405 -1.11 19.79 -14.36
N LEU A 406 -1.03 20.32 -13.13
CA LEU A 406 -2.19 20.63 -12.28
C LEU A 406 -2.61 22.12 -12.39
N PRO A 407 -3.91 22.44 -12.28
CA PRO A 407 -4.42 23.80 -12.38
C PRO A 407 -4.01 24.66 -11.18
N GLN A 408 -3.85 25.97 -11.40
CA GLN A 408 -3.37 26.96 -10.41
C GLN A 408 -4.26 27.09 -9.15
N THR A 409 -5.46 26.49 -9.16
CA THR A 409 -6.36 26.35 -8.01
C THR A 409 -5.77 25.47 -6.90
N VAL A 410 -5.02 24.40 -7.22
CA VAL A 410 -4.53 23.44 -6.22
C VAL A 410 -3.48 24.00 -5.27
N SER A 411 -2.80 25.10 -5.63
CA SER A 411 -1.66 25.64 -4.89
C SER A 411 -1.92 25.91 -3.41
N ARG A 412 -3.18 26.22 -3.03
CA ARG A 412 -3.53 26.47 -1.63
C ARG A 412 -3.50 25.20 -0.79
N THR A 413 -3.95 24.06 -1.33
CA THR A 413 -3.93 22.77 -0.62
C THR A 413 -2.56 22.13 -0.73
N VAL A 414 -1.90 22.20 -1.89
CA VAL A 414 -0.55 21.66 -2.09
C VAL A 414 0.47 22.35 -1.16
N ARG A 415 0.46 23.69 -1.05
CA ARG A 415 1.35 24.40 -0.11
C ARG A 415 0.93 24.27 1.37
N ARG A 416 -0.31 23.83 1.66
CA ARG A 416 -0.80 23.56 3.03
C ARG A 416 -0.44 22.15 3.51
N GLY A 417 -0.44 21.15 2.63
CA GLY A 417 -0.25 19.75 3.05
C GLY A 417 0.00 18.75 1.93
N ALA A 418 0.40 19.19 0.73
CA ALA A 418 0.64 18.37 -0.46
C ALA A 418 -0.54 17.53 -1.01
N PHE A 419 -1.76 17.71 -0.48
CA PHE A 419 -3.00 17.14 -1.03
C PHE A 419 -3.69 18.08 -2.01
N TYR A 420 -4.53 17.56 -2.91
CA TYR A 420 -5.31 18.35 -3.86
C TYR A 420 -6.50 17.60 -4.49
N SER A 421 -7.44 18.33 -5.09
CA SER A 421 -8.49 17.76 -5.93
C SER A 421 -8.60 18.49 -7.27
N VAL A 422 -8.85 17.71 -8.33
CA VAL A 422 -9.00 18.18 -9.71
C VAL A 422 -10.19 17.49 -10.39
N LEU A 423 -10.97 18.25 -11.14
CA LEU A 423 -12.00 17.71 -12.03
C LEU A 423 -11.31 17.26 -13.33
N VAL A 424 -11.30 15.95 -13.59
CA VAL A 424 -10.56 15.37 -14.74
C VAL A 424 -11.43 15.37 -16.00
N ARG A 425 -12.72 15.04 -15.85
CA ARG A 425 -13.77 15.14 -16.87
C ARG A 425 -15.07 15.62 -16.20
N PRO A 426 -16.08 16.08 -16.95
CA PRO A 426 -17.42 16.24 -16.40
C PRO A 426 -17.87 14.95 -15.68
N GLY A 427 -18.30 15.07 -14.42
CA GLY A 427 -18.70 13.93 -13.60
C GLY A 427 -17.56 13.03 -13.09
N PHE A 428 -16.28 13.42 -13.21
CA PHE A 428 -15.15 12.61 -12.74
C PHE A 428 -14.00 13.43 -12.17
N ARG A 429 -13.60 13.10 -10.94
CA ARG A 429 -12.64 13.83 -10.10
C ARG A 429 -11.54 12.90 -9.60
N ILE A 430 -10.31 13.40 -9.54
CA ILE A 430 -9.23 12.80 -8.76
C ILE A 430 -9.05 13.60 -7.46
N ILE A 431 -8.79 12.89 -6.37
CA ILE A 431 -8.36 13.44 -5.09
C ILE A 431 -7.03 12.78 -4.74
N SER A 432 -5.99 13.58 -4.53
CA SER A 432 -4.67 13.13 -4.08
C SER A 432 -4.50 13.48 -2.61
N LEU A 433 -4.08 12.49 -1.81
CA LEU A 433 -3.85 12.57 -0.37
C LEU A 433 -2.37 12.41 -0.03
N ASN A 434 -1.92 13.13 1.00
CA ASN A 434 -0.60 13.04 1.56
C ASN A 434 -0.60 12.07 2.76
N MET A 435 -0.55 10.78 2.45
CA MET A 435 -0.63 9.67 3.42
C MET A 435 0.45 9.72 4.53
N ASN A 436 1.45 10.59 4.42
CA ASN A 436 2.39 10.91 5.49
C ASN A 436 1.75 11.52 6.75
N TYR A 437 0.50 11.98 6.67
CA TYR A 437 -0.30 12.36 7.83
C TYR A 437 -0.99 11.18 8.54
N CYS A 438 -0.88 9.96 8.00
CA CYS A 438 -1.11 8.72 8.75
C CYS A 438 0.17 7.95 9.10
N ASN A 439 1.32 8.26 8.49
CA ASN A 439 2.58 7.54 8.68
C ASN A 439 3.05 7.52 10.16
N ASN A 440 3.14 6.34 10.78
CA ASN A 440 3.58 6.16 12.17
C ASN A 440 5.08 6.46 12.39
N LYS A 441 5.89 6.45 11.33
CA LYS A 441 7.30 6.92 11.32
C LYS A 441 7.42 8.44 11.24
N ASN A 442 6.31 9.17 11.00
CA ASN A 442 6.29 10.64 11.07
C ASN A 442 6.23 11.10 12.54
N TRP A 443 7.40 11.19 13.17
CA TRP A 443 7.56 11.53 14.59
C TRP A 443 6.85 12.81 15.03
N TRP A 444 6.58 13.76 14.13
CA TRP A 444 5.82 14.98 14.43
C TRP A 444 4.40 14.70 14.89
N LEU A 445 3.80 13.58 14.48
CA LEU A 445 2.44 13.19 14.87
C LEU A 445 2.34 12.80 16.36
N LEU A 446 3.46 12.55 17.05
CA LEU A 446 3.51 12.43 18.53
C LEU A 446 3.22 13.76 19.24
N LEU A 447 3.30 14.91 18.56
CA LEU A 447 2.88 16.20 19.12
C LEU A 447 1.37 16.39 19.02
N ASN A 448 0.77 15.96 17.91
CA ASN A 448 -0.67 15.84 17.67
C ASN A 448 -0.90 15.05 16.38
N SER A 449 -1.71 13.99 16.42
CA SER A 449 -2.12 13.20 15.26
C SER A 449 -3.59 13.42 14.85
N THR A 450 -4.28 14.37 15.49
CA THR A 450 -5.68 14.72 15.20
C THR A 450 -5.78 15.47 13.88
N ASP A 451 -6.24 14.76 12.84
CA ASP A 451 -6.39 15.21 11.45
C ASP A 451 -5.34 16.25 10.99
N PRO A 452 -4.07 15.84 10.78
CA PRO A 452 -2.99 16.77 10.47
C PRO A 452 -3.29 17.55 9.19
N ALA A 453 -2.96 18.85 9.20
CA ALA A 453 -3.36 19.84 8.19
C ALA A 453 -4.89 19.98 7.94
N LYS A 454 -5.74 19.24 8.66
CA LYS A 454 -7.17 18.99 8.42
C LYS A 454 -7.47 18.31 7.08
N GLU A 455 -6.65 17.34 6.72
CA GLU A 455 -6.73 16.63 5.44
C GLU A 455 -8.01 15.78 5.32
N LEU A 456 -8.36 14.96 6.30
CA LEU A 456 -9.56 14.12 6.24
C LEU A 456 -10.84 14.95 6.30
N GLN A 457 -10.84 16.04 7.07
CA GLN A 457 -11.96 16.98 7.11
C GLN A 457 -12.15 17.71 5.77
N TRP A 458 -11.06 18.05 5.07
CA TRP A 458 -11.09 18.54 3.68
C TRP A 458 -11.50 17.46 2.67
N PHE A 459 -11.05 16.21 2.85
CA PHE A 459 -11.43 15.08 1.98
C PHE A 459 -12.94 14.82 2.02
N ILE A 460 -13.55 14.86 3.22
CA ILE A 460 -15.02 14.84 3.39
C ILE A 460 -15.68 16.03 2.70
N TYR A 461 -15.06 17.21 2.68
CA TYR A 461 -15.57 18.41 2.02
C TYR A 461 -15.61 18.28 0.49
N GLU A 462 -14.57 17.72 -0.14
CA GLU A 462 -14.58 17.43 -1.58
C GLU A 462 -15.51 16.26 -1.93
N LEU A 463 -15.53 15.19 -1.14
CA LEU A 463 -16.41 14.03 -1.37
C LEU A 463 -17.90 14.39 -1.28
N GLN A 464 -18.29 15.25 -0.33
CA GLN A 464 -19.68 15.72 -0.25
C GLN A 464 -20.04 16.60 -1.45
N GLY A 465 -19.10 17.43 -1.93
CA GLY A 465 -19.27 18.21 -3.17
C GLY A 465 -19.41 17.32 -4.40
N ALA A 466 -18.59 16.27 -4.53
CA ALA A 466 -18.69 15.29 -5.59
C ALA A 466 -20.02 14.53 -5.56
N GLU A 467 -20.49 14.11 -4.37
CA GLU A 467 -21.80 13.46 -4.20
C GLU A 467 -22.95 14.37 -4.64
N PHE A 468 -22.95 15.66 -4.27
CA PHE A 468 -23.96 16.62 -4.72
C PHE A 468 -23.93 16.88 -6.23
N ASN A 469 -22.74 16.89 -6.83
CA ASN A 469 -22.56 17.07 -8.27
C ASN A 469 -22.79 15.77 -9.08
N ASN A 470 -23.06 14.63 -8.42
CA ASN A 470 -23.08 13.28 -9.02
C ASN A 470 -21.78 12.95 -9.78
N GLU A 471 -20.65 13.46 -9.29
CA GLU A 471 -19.31 13.09 -9.75
C GLU A 471 -18.88 11.73 -9.18
N LYS A 472 -17.99 11.04 -9.89
CA LYS A 472 -17.24 9.88 -9.37
C LYS A 472 -15.82 10.27 -9.01
N VAL A 473 -15.28 9.63 -7.99
CA VAL A 473 -13.98 9.95 -7.40
C VAL A 473 -13.02 8.77 -7.49
N HIS A 474 -11.85 9.02 -8.06
CA HIS A 474 -10.66 8.22 -7.84
C HIS A 474 -9.83 8.87 -6.73
N VAL A 475 -9.35 8.07 -5.77
CA VAL A 475 -8.43 8.51 -4.72
C VAL A 475 -7.03 8.03 -5.07
N ILE A 476 -6.01 8.89 -4.92
CA ILE A 476 -4.61 8.50 -5.01
C ILE A 476 -3.85 8.91 -3.75
N GLY A 477 -2.86 8.10 -3.37
CA GLY A 477 -1.96 8.36 -2.25
C GLY A 477 -0.70 7.51 -2.40
N HIS A 478 0.19 7.54 -1.40
CA HIS A 478 1.37 6.67 -1.37
C HIS A 478 1.16 5.46 -0.45
N ILE A 479 1.24 5.65 0.87
CA ILE A 479 1.04 4.57 1.86
C ILE A 479 -0.41 4.05 1.80
N PRO A 480 -0.66 2.74 1.62
CA PRO A 480 -2.01 2.19 1.67
C PRO A 480 -2.62 2.32 3.08
N PRO A 481 -3.93 2.64 3.20
CA PRO A 481 -4.55 2.99 4.47
C PRO A 481 -4.74 1.81 5.44
N GLY A 482 -4.69 0.55 4.98
CA GLY A 482 -4.66 -0.64 5.83
C GLY A 482 -3.24 -1.13 6.19
N HIS A 483 -2.18 -0.49 5.68
CA HIS A 483 -0.79 -0.89 5.94
C HIS A 483 -0.37 -0.63 7.40
N SER A 484 0.58 -1.43 7.92
CA SER A 484 1.07 -1.30 9.31
C SER A 484 1.76 0.03 9.62
N ASP A 485 2.23 0.74 8.59
CA ASP A 485 2.79 2.09 8.73
C ASP A 485 1.71 3.19 8.85
N CYS A 486 0.43 2.88 8.66
CA CYS A 486 -0.67 3.85 8.78
C CYS A 486 -1.33 3.79 10.16
N LEU A 487 -1.38 4.92 10.88
CA LEU A 487 -1.91 5.02 12.23
C LEU A 487 -3.37 4.54 12.32
N LYS A 488 -3.62 3.54 13.19
CA LYS A 488 -4.92 2.89 13.44
C LYS A 488 -6.10 3.86 13.57
N VAL A 489 -5.92 4.97 14.29
CA VAL A 489 -6.94 6.02 14.43
C VAL A 489 -7.25 6.76 13.11
N TRP A 490 -6.24 7.06 12.30
CA TRP A 490 -6.40 7.70 10.99
C TRP A 490 -7.03 6.72 10.00
N SER A 491 -6.52 5.48 9.95
CA SER A 491 -7.04 4.39 9.13
C SER A 491 -8.53 4.13 9.39
N ARG A 492 -8.94 4.02 10.66
CA ARG A 492 -10.36 3.88 11.06
C ARG A 492 -11.25 5.05 10.61
N ASN A 493 -10.70 6.26 10.62
CA ASN A 493 -11.41 7.45 10.12
C ASN A 493 -11.54 7.41 8.60
N TYR A 494 -10.45 7.14 7.88
CA TYR A 494 -10.46 6.93 6.44
C TYR A 494 -11.45 5.84 6.01
N TYR A 495 -11.42 4.67 6.66
CA TYR A 495 -12.36 3.57 6.43
C TYR A 495 -13.83 3.99 6.61
N SER A 496 -14.09 4.87 7.59
CA SER A 496 -15.42 5.43 7.83
C SER A 496 -15.85 6.43 6.75
N ILE A 497 -14.90 7.17 6.15
CA ILE A 497 -15.13 8.06 5.01
C ILE A 497 -15.45 7.24 3.75
N ILE A 498 -14.67 6.20 3.45
CA ILE A 498 -14.96 5.26 2.34
C ILE A 498 -16.36 4.65 2.52
N ASN A 499 -16.71 4.24 3.75
CA ASN A 499 -18.04 3.73 4.07
C ASN A 499 -19.18 4.75 3.91
N ARG A 500 -18.95 6.04 4.17
CA ARG A 500 -19.95 7.09 3.93
C ARG A 500 -20.14 7.36 2.44
N TYR A 501 -19.09 7.26 1.63
CA TYR A 501 -19.07 7.70 0.23
C TYR A 501 -18.89 6.56 -0.78
N GLU A 502 -19.30 5.33 -0.45
CA GLU A 502 -19.27 4.14 -1.32
C GLU A 502 -20.04 4.32 -2.65
N GLY A 503 -21.00 5.25 -2.72
CA GLY A 503 -21.71 5.59 -3.95
C GLY A 503 -20.96 6.57 -4.88
N THR A 504 -19.85 7.14 -4.40
CA THR A 504 -19.12 8.27 -5.00
C THR A 504 -17.68 7.91 -5.33
N ILE A 505 -16.99 7.18 -4.45
CA ILE A 505 -15.63 6.66 -4.69
C ILE A 505 -15.73 5.37 -5.51
N THR A 506 -14.92 5.25 -6.57
CA THR A 506 -15.02 4.13 -7.53
C THR A 506 -13.71 3.39 -7.78
N ALA A 507 -12.57 3.97 -7.38
CA ALA A 507 -11.28 3.29 -7.27
C ALA A 507 -10.35 4.07 -6.33
N GLN A 508 -9.35 3.39 -5.79
CA GLN A 508 -8.29 3.98 -4.97
C GLN A 508 -6.94 3.38 -5.40
N PHE A 509 -5.86 4.17 -5.39
CA PHE A 509 -4.54 3.76 -5.90
C PHE A 509 -3.40 4.22 -4.97
N PHE A 510 -2.51 3.28 -4.62
CA PHE A 510 -1.42 3.46 -3.65
C PHE A 510 -0.12 2.80 -4.14
N GLY A 511 0.98 2.98 -3.43
CA GLY A 511 2.31 2.39 -3.67
C GLY A 511 2.92 1.87 -2.38
N HIS A 512 4.14 2.30 -2.05
CA HIS A 512 4.83 2.16 -0.76
C HIS A 512 5.28 0.74 -0.38
N THR A 513 4.48 -0.29 -0.62
CA THR A 513 4.82 -1.66 -0.20
C THR A 513 5.67 -2.41 -1.23
N HIS A 514 5.91 -1.78 -2.40
CA HIS A 514 6.70 -2.24 -3.55
C HIS A 514 6.19 -3.50 -4.28
N VAL A 515 5.20 -4.19 -3.71
CA VAL A 515 4.64 -5.47 -4.19
C VAL A 515 3.32 -5.28 -4.96
N ASP A 516 2.88 -6.32 -5.65
CA ASP A 516 1.58 -6.34 -6.31
C ASP A 516 0.49 -6.85 -5.35
N GLU A 517 -0.27 -5.94 -4.72
CA GLU A 517 -1.33 -6.29 -3.75
C GLU A 517 -2.55 -5.33 -3.80
N PHE A 518 -3.59 -5.62 -3.01
CA PHE A 518 -4.85 -4.87 -2.98
C PHE A 518 -5.53 -4.92 -1.60
N GLU A 519 -6.32 -3.90 -1.27
CA GLU A 519 -7.12 -3.83 -0.04
C GLU A 519 -8.62 -3.78 -0.38
N VAL A 520 -9.41 -4.70 0.19
CA VAL A 520 -10.88 -4.71 0.06
C VAL A 520 -11.49 -4.02 1.29
N PHE A 521 -12.41 -3.09 1.04
CA PHE A 521 -13.17 -2.39 2.07
C PHE A 521 -14.57 -3.00 2.15
N TYR A 522 -15.06 -3.22 3.36
CA TYR A 522 -16.37 -3.80 3.65
C TYR A 522 -17.28 -2.74 4.29
N ASP A 523 -18.58 -3.02 4.37
CA ASP A 523 -19.49 -2.17 5.12
C ASP A 523 -19.13 -2.18 6.62
N LYS A 524 -19.47 -1.09 7.33
CA LYS A 524 -19.17 -0.94 8.76
C LYS A 524 -20.25 -1.53 9.68
N GLU A 525 -21.31 -2.15 9.15
CA GLU A 525 -22.46 -2.61 9.95
C GLU A 525 -22.31 -4.09 10.32
N ASP A 526 -21.98 -4.96 9.38
CA ASP A 526 -21.68 -6.38 9.64
C ASP A 526 -20.39 -6.91 8.96
N MET A 527 -19.69 -6.06 8.18
CA MET A 527 -18.45 -6.38 7.46
C MET A 527 -18.61 -7.49 6.41
N SER A 528 -19.83 -7.79 5.95
CA SER A 528 -20.08 -8.88 4.97
C SER A 528 -20.08 -8.43 3.51
N ARG A 529 -20.24 -7.13 3.22
CA ARG A 529 -20.40 -6.63 1.86
C ARG A 529 -19.21 -5.76 1.44
N ALA A 530 -18.48 -6.18 0.42
CA ALA A 530 -17.43 -5.35 -0.19
C ALA A 530 -18.01 -4.06 -0.80
N VAL A 531 -17.52 -2.90 -0.35
CA VAL A 531 -17.97 -1.55 -0.75
C VAL A 531 -16.96 -0.79 -1.61
N SER A 532 -15.66 -1.07 -1.48
CA SER A 532 -14.60 -0.40 -2.25
C SER A 532 -13.37 -1.30 -2.38
N ILE A 533 -12.51 -0.94 -3.34
CA ILE A 533 -11.23 -1.59 -3.63
C ILE A 533 -10.13 -0.52 -3.61
N ALA A 534 -8.95 -0.88 -3.14
CA ALA A 534 -7.72 -0.12 -3.35
C ALA A 534 -6.66 -1.00 -4.02
N TYR A 535 -6.03 -0.47 -5.06
CA TYR A 535 -4.95 -1.13 -5.79
C TYR A 535 -3.61 -0.59 -5.30
N VAL A 536 -2.75 -1.47 -4.80
CA VAL A 536 -1.37 -1.11 -4.52
C VAL A 536 -0.55 -1.40 -5.78
N GLY A 537 0.18 -0.40 -6.26
CA GLY A 537 1.05 -0.50 -7.42
C GLY A 537 2.39 -1.08 -7.02
N PRO A 538 2.96 -2.03 -7.80
CA PRO A 538 4.31 -2.50 -7.54
C PRO A 538 5.35 -1.42 -7.86
N SER A 539 6.51 -1.51 -7.20
CA SER A 539 7.60 -0.56 -7.41
C SER A 539 8.26 -0.66 -8.78
N VAL A 540 8.82 0.45 -9.24
CA VAL A 540 9.88 0.42 -10.27
C VAL A 540 11.21 0.00 -9.65
N SER A 541 11.50 0.36 -8.40
CA SER A 541 12.74 -0.07 -7.72
C SER A 541 12.80 -1.58 -7.47
N PRO A 542 13.95 -2.23 -7.70
CA PRO A 542 14.18 -3.63 -7.30
C PRO A 542 14.40 -3.79 -5.79
N TYR A 543 14.53 -2.69 -5.04
CA TYR A 543 14.71 -2.68 -3.59
C TYR A 543 13.51 -3.33 -2.87
N ALA A 544 13.64 -4.46 -2.18
CA ALA A 544 14.74 -5.43 -2.24
C ALA A 544 14.14 -6.82 -2.48
N ASP A 545 14.89 -7.69 -3.15
CA ASP A 545 14.42 -8.94 -3.79
C ASP A 545 13.19 -8.71 -4.71
N LEU A 546 13.21 -7.74 -5.63
CA LEU A 546 12.14 -7.53 -6.63
C LEU A 546 12.68 -7.34 -8.05
N ASN A 547 11.87 -7.71 -9.05
CA ASN A 547 12.01 -7.18 -10.40
C ASN A 547 11.48 -5.73 -10.45
N PRO A 548 12.01 -4.85 -11.32
CA PRO A 548 11.33 -3.61 -11.70
C PRO A 548 9.99 -3.88 -12.38
N GLY A 549 8.97 -3.06 -12.09
CA GLY A 549 7.64 -3.18 -12.68
C GLY A 549 6.85 -1.87 -12.74
N TYR A 550 5.78 -1.86 -13.53
CA TYR A 550 4.79 -0.78 -13.59
C TYR A 550 3.40 -1.37 -13.90
N ARG A 551 2.34 -0.56 -13.77
CA ARG A 551 0.94 -1.01 -13.89
C ARG A 551 0.18 -0.15 -14.92
N ILE A 552 -0.66 -0.79 -15.73
CA ILE A 552 -1.64 -0.15 -16.62
C ILE A 552 -3.05 -0.51 -16.12
N TYR A 553 -3.92 0.48 -15.93
CA TYR A 553 -5.35 0.27 -15.71
C TYR A 553 -6.15 0.63 -16.96
N TYR A 554 -7.21 -0.13 -17.21
CA TYR A 554 -8.28 0.24 -18.13
C TYR A 554 -9.46 0.73 -17.27
N VAL A 555 -9.87 1.99 -17.42
CA VAL A 555 -10.91 2.63 -16.60
C VAL A 555 -12.15 2.91 -17.44
N ASP A 556 -13.35 2.83 -16.86
CA ASP A 556 -14.61 3.09 -17.58
C ASP A 556 -14.69 4.56 -18.07
N GLY A 557 -14.79 4.73 -19.39
CA GLY A 557 -14.50 5.98 -20.11
C GLY A 557 -15.70 6.93 -20.26
N ASP A 558 -15.61 7.86 -21.21
CA ASP A 558 -16.59 8.95 -21.39
C ASP A 558 -17.89 8.50 -22.11
N HIS A 559 -18.87 8.01 -21.33
CA HIS A 559 -20.21 7.70 -21.85
C HIS A 559 -21.34 8.03 -20.86
N PRO A 560 -22.61 8.14 -21.30
CA PRO A 560 -23.74 8.61 -20.46
C PRO A 560 -24.13 7.75 -19.26
N LYS A 561 -23.48 6.59 -19.07
CA LYS A 561 -23.67 5.72 -17.90
C LYS A 561 -22.34 5.29 -17.28
N SER A 562 -21.30 6.12 -17.44
CA SER A 562 -19.96 5.83 -16.94
C SER A 562 -19.96 5.64 -15.43
N THR A 563 -19.39 4.52 -15.02
CA THR A 563 -19.22 4.12 -13.63
C THR A 563 -17.90 4.65 -13.06
N ARG A 564 -16.93 5.01 -13.90
CA ARG A 564 -15.53 5.26 -13.55
C ARG A 564 -14.89 4.16 -12.68
N LEU A 565 -15.35 2.91 -12.81
CA LEU A 565 -14.70 1.73 -12.22
C LEU A 565 -13.44 1.37 -13.02
N VAL A 566 -12.53 0.61 -12.40
CA VAL A 566 -11.50 -0.12 -13.17
C VAL A 566 -12.19 -1.29 -13.88
N VAL A 567 -11.95 -1.41 -15.19
CA VAL A 567 -12.47 -2.46 -16.07
C VAL A 567 -11.54 -3.67 -16.05
N ASP A 568 -10.24 -3.45 -16.21
CA ASP A 568 -9.18 -4.46 -16.04
C ASP A 568 -7.85 -3.77 -15.67
N HIS A 569 -6.83 -4.52 -15.26
CA HIS A 569 -5.46 -4.00 -15.16
C HIS A 569 -4.41 -5.01 -15.59
N GLU A 570 -3.27 -4.50 -16.08
CA GLU A 570 -2.10 -5.26 -16.51
C GLU A 570 -0.87 -4.81 -15.70
N THR A 571 -0.18 -5.75 -15.06
CA THR A 571 1.16 -5.50 -14.49
C THR A 571 2.21 -5.86 -15.54
N TRP A 572 3.24 -5.02 -15.68
CA TRP A 572 4.36 -5.20 -16.61
C TRP A 572 5.67 -5.20 -15.82
N VAL A 573 6.60 -6.11 -16.15
CA VAL A 573 7.85 -6.30 -15.39
C VAL A 573 9.05 -6.50 -16.30
N MET A 574 10.24 -6.16 -15.79
CA MET A 574 11.53 -6.48 -16.40
C MET A 574 12.21 -7.61 -15.62
N ASN A 575 12.60 -8.70 -16.28
CA ASN A 575 13.39 -9.75 -15.62
C ASN A 575 14.82 -9.25 -15.40
N LEU A 576 15.11 -8.75 -14.19
CA LEU A 576 16.39 -8.13 -13.84
C LEU A 576 17.56 -9.12 -13.92
N ARG A 577 17.31 -10.43 -13.76
CA ARG A 577 18.34 -11.46 -13.93
C ARG A 577 18.76 -11.59 -15.40
N GLU A 578 17.80 -11.58 -16.31
CA GLU A 578 18.05 -11.73 -17.75
C GLU A 578 18.59 -10.43 -18.36
N ALA A 579 18.08 -9.27 -17.93
CA ALA A 579 18.64 -7.96 -18.29
C ALA A 579 20.14 -7.86 -17.94
N ASN A 580 20.53 -8.27 -16.72
CA ASN A 580 21.93 -8.29 -16.29
C ASN A 580 22.77 -9.39 -16.95
N LEU A 581 22.18 -10.51 -17.39
CA LEU A 581 22.91 -11.62 -18.01
C LEU A 581 23.16 -11.42 -19.52
N TYR A 582 22.28 -10.68 -20.20
CA TYR A 582 22.32 -10.48 -21.66
C TYR A 582 22.60 -9.03 -22.07
N ASP A 583 22.76 -8.12 -21.10
CA ASP A 583 22.85 -6.66 -21.29
C ASP A 583 21.70 -6.07 -22.12
N TYR A 584 20.52 -6.70 -22.03
CA TYR A 584 19.36 -6.39 -22.84
C TYR A 584 18.08 -6.46 -21.99
N PRO A 585 17.57 -5.32 -21.48
CA PRO A 585 16.38 -5.29 -20.65
C PRO A 585 15.12 -5.57 -21.48
N ILE A 586 14.42 -6.65 -21.14
CA ILE A 586 13.14 -7.03 -21.75
C ILE A 586 12.04 -6.79 -20.72
N TRP A 587 11.19 -5.80 -21.01
CA TRP A 587 9.91 -5.58 -20.33
C TRP A 587 8.82 -6.40 -21.02
N TYR A 588 7.99 -7.08 -20.23
CA TYR A 588 6.90 -7.91 -20.74
C TYR A 588 5.67 -7.82 -19.85
N LYS A 589 4.48 -8.04 -20.43
CA LYS A 589 3.24 -8.14 -19.66
C LYS A 589 3.30 -9.35 -18.74
N GLU A 590 3.15 -9.11 -17.45
CA GLU A 590 3.21 -10.15 -16.45
C GLU A 590 1.90 -10.94 -16.36
N TYR A 591 0.76 -10.23 -16.31
CA TYR A 591 -0.61 -10.76 -16.37
C TYR A 591 -1.64 -9.65 -16.69
N SER A 592 -2.90 -10.02 -16.96
CA SER A 592 -4.08 -9.15 -16.75
C SER A 592 -4.96 -9.73 -15.64
N ALA A 593 -5.58 -8.89 -14.81
CA ALA A 593 -6.31 -9.34 -13.63
C ALA A 593 -7.57 -10.15 -13.96
N ARG A 594 -8.45 -9.65 -14.85
CA ARG A 594 -9.66 -10.39 -15.29
C ARG A 594 -9.29 -11.72 -15.95
N GLN A 595 -8.30 -11.70 -16.83
CA GLN A 595 -7.82 -12.89 -17.53
C GLN A 595 -7.25 -13.92 -16.54
N HIS A 596 -6.27 -13.53 -15.74
CA HIS A 596 -5.50 -14.47 -14.93
C HIS A 596 -6.29 -15.02 -13.73
N TYR A 597 -6.95 -14.14 -12.96
CA TYR A 597 -7.76 -14.55 -11.82
C TYR A 597 -9.17 -15.02 -12.22
N GLN A 598 -9.50 -15.01 -13.52
CA GLN A 598 -10.81 -15.40 -14.06
C GLN A 598 -11.96 -14.59 -13.43
N LEU A 599 -11.77 -13.27 -13.33
CA LEU A 599 -12.76 -12.37 -12.74
C LEU A 599 -13.72 -11.85 -13.83
N PRO A 600 -15.05 -11.95 -13.64
CA PRO A 600 -16.00 -11.47 -14.64
C PRO A 600 -15.95 -9.94 -14.77
N SER A 601 -15.60 -9.23 -13.70
CA SER A 601 -15.30 -7.79 -13.66
C SER A 601 -14.41 -7.50 -12.44
N LEU A 602 -13.94 -6.25 -12.27
CA LEU A 602 -13.14 -5.84 -11.11
C LEU A 602 -13.91 -5.03 -10.04
N VAL A 603 -15.24 -5.23 -9.93
CA VAL A 603 -16.02 -4.64 -8.82
C VAL A 603 -15.56 -5.23 -7.47
N PRO A 604 -15.71 -4.53 -6.33
CA PRO A 604 -15.19 -4.98 -5.04
C PRO A 604 -15.59 -6.42 -4.64
N GLN A 605 -16.82 -6.83 -4.98
CA GLN A 605 -17.32 -8.18 -4.70
C GLN A 605 -16.54 -9.30 -5.42
N GLU A 606 -15.91 -9.03 -6.57
CA GLU A 606 -15.11 -10.05 -7.28
C GLU A 606 -13.70 -10.20 -6.69
N TRP A 607 -13.18 -9.15 -6.04
CA TRP A 607 -11.95 -9.21 -5.25
C TRP A 607 -12.18 -9.95 -3.92
N ASP A 608 -13.33 -9.72 -3.28
CA ASP A 608 -13.81 -10.52 -2.16
C ASP A 608 -13.95 -12.02 -2.55
N ASN A 609 -14.68 -12.31 -3.63
CA ASN A 609 -14.78 -13.67 -4.21
C ASN A 609 -13.39 -14.31 -4.48
N LEU A 610 -12.39 -13.51 -4.87
CA LEU A 610 -11.01 -13.96 -5.07
C LEU A 610 -10.32 -14.32 -3.74
N LEU A 611 -10.53 -13.57 -2.66
CA LEU A 611 -9.96 -13.88 -1.33
C LEU A 611 -10.44 -15.25 -0.81
N TYR A 612 -11.72 -15.59 -0.98
CA TYR A 612 -12.21 -16.95 -0.69
C TYR A 612 -11.56 -18.02 -1.57
N ARG A 613 -11.40 -17.75 -2.87
CA ARG A 613 -10.72 -18.69 -3.78
C ARG A 613 -9.25 -18.87 -3.40
N LEU A 614 -8.59 -17.82 -2.90
CA LEU A 614 -7.22 -17.85 -2.41
C LEU A 614 -7.08 -18.54 -1.03
N SER A 615 -8.12 -18.54 -0.17
CA SER A 615 -8.07 -19.22 1.13
C SER A 615 -8.11 -20.75 1.01
N GLU A 616 -8.88 -21.24 0.03
CA GLU A 616 -9.14 -22.67 -0.22
C GLU A 616 -8.24 -23.29 -1.31
N ASN A 617 -7.81 -22.53 -2.33
CA ASN A 617 -6.98 -23.05 -3.42
C ASN A 617 -5.51 -22.63 -3.27
N ASP A 618 -4.72 -23.51 -2.63
CA ASP A 618 -3.29 -23.34 -2.42
C ASP A 618 -2.49 -23.12 -3.73
N THR A 619 -2.91 -23.68 -4.87
CA THR A 619 -2.24 -23.47 -6.17
C THR A 619 -2.52 -22.09 -6.75
N LEU A 620 -3.74 -21.55 -6.54
CA LEU A 620 -4.09 -20.18 -6.88
C LEU A 620 -3.34 -19.20 -5.96
N PHE A 621 -3.26 -19.49 -4.65
CA PHE A 621 -2.48 -18.69 -3.69
C PHE A 621 -0.99 -18.68 -4.03
N ASP A 622 -0.37 -19.83 -4.30
CA ASP A 622 1.04 -19.93 -4.73
C ASP A 622 1.31 -19.23 -6.06
N THR A 623 0.26 -18.96 -6.85
CA THR A 623 0.35 -18.25 -8.12
C THR A 623 0.19 -16.74 -7.92
N TYR A 624 -0.82 -16.29 -7.17
CA TYR A 624 -0.94 -14.91 -6.67
C TYR A 624 0.35 -14.44 -5.99
N PHE A 625 0.91 -15.26 -5.10
CA PHE A 625 2.14 -14.95 -4.37
C PHE A 625 3.38 -14.84 -5.27
N LYS A 626 3.36 -15.33 -6.53
CA LYS A 626 4.44 -15.05 -7.49
C LYS A 626 4.34 -13.65 -8.09
N TYR A 627 3.13 -13.20 -8.41
CA TYR A 627 2.87 -11.83 -8.91
C TYR A 627 3.12 -10.78 -7.83
N TYR A 628 2.76 -11.09 -6.59
CA TYR A 628 3.11 -10.30 -5.39
C TYR A 628 4.59 -9.90 -5.37
N TRP A 629 5.49 -10.85 -5.66
CA TRP A 629 6.94 -10.62 -5.79
C TRP A 629 7.42 -10.43 -7.25
N LYS A 630 6.55 -9.97 -8.16
CA LYS A 630 6.87 -9.67 -9.58
C LYS A 630 7.66 -10.78 -10.31
N LYS A 631 7.27 -12.06 -10.13
CA LYS A 631 7.93 -13.26 -10.66
C LYS A 631 9.44 -13.34 -10.35
N LEU A 632 9.85 -12.86 -9.17
CA LEU A 632 11.20 -13.03 -8.61
C LEU A 632 11.73 -14.48 -8.81
N PRO A 633 12.91 -14.69 -9.43
CA PRO A 633 13.37 -16.03 -9.77
C PRO A 633 14.12 -16.75 -8.63
N GLY A 634 13.93 -18.07 -8.55
CA GLY A 634 14.82 -18.99 -7.83
C GLY A 634 14.85 -18.79 -6.30
N GLU A 635 16.05 -18.85 -5.72
CA GLU A 635 16.23 -18.84 -4.26
C GLU A 635 15.69 -17.59 -3.57
N ALA A 636 15.74 -16.43 -4.23
CA ALA A 636 15.21 -15.18 -3.66
C ALA A 636 13.71 -15.28 -3.33
N PHE A 637 12.93 -15.90 -4.25
CA PHE A 637 11.53 -16.21 -4.01
C PHE A 637 11.33 -17.25 -2.92
N VAL A 638 12.19 -18.28 -2.82
CA VAL A 638 12.13 -19.25 -1.72
C VAL A 638 12.36 -18.58 -0.36
N ARG A 639 13.35 -17.66 -0.26
CA ARG A 639 13.60 -16.84 0.95
C ARG A 639 12.38 -16.01 1.33
N ARG A 640 11.84 -15.22 0.39
CA ARG A 640 10.69 -14.33 0.66
C ARG A 640 9.40 -15.12 0.95
N ARG A 641 9.20 -16.28 0.33
CA ARG A 641 8.11 -17.21 0.65
C ARG A 641 8.21 -17.72 2.09
N MET A 642 9.38 -18.19 2.52
CA MET A 642 9.61 -18.63 3.91
C MET A 642 9.46 -17.52 4.96
N GLN A 643 9.50 -16.24 4.55
CA GLN A 643 9.34 -15.09 5.45
C GLN A 643 7.91 -14.54 5.51
N LYS A 644 7.22 -14.36 4.37
CA LYS A 644 5.94 -13.64 4.30
C LYS A 644 4.71 -14.53 4.02
N ALA A 645 4.87 -15.75 3.48
CA ALA A 645 3.71 -16.59 3.15
C ALA A 645 2.94 -17.05 4.41
N ASP A 646 3.66 -17.35 5.49
CA ASP A 646 3.08 -17.75 6.79
C ASP A 646 2.39 -16.58 7.52
N ALA A 647 2.65 -15.33 7.13
CA ALA A 647 1.98 -14.13 7.65
C ALA A 647 0.73 -13.76 6.82
N LEU A 648 0.83 -13.85 5.48
CA LEU A 648 -0.26 -13.46 4.57
C LEU A 648 -1.38 -14.52 4.49
N ARG A 649 -1.04 -15.81 4.54
CA ARG A 649 -2.01 -16.91 4.46
C ARG A 649 -3.03 -16.91 5.62
N PRO A 650 -2.66 -16.61 6.89
CA PRO A 650 -3.62 -16.35 7.96
C PRO A 650 -4.55 -15.18 7.71
N GLN A 651 -4.09 -14.08 7.10
CA GLN A 651 -4.93 -12.89 6.84
C GLN A 651 -6.02 -13.21 5.82
N VAL A 652 -5.66 -13.82 4.68
CA VAL A 652 -6.61 -14.26 3.65
C VAL A 652 -7.62 -15.27 4.24
N ARG A 653 -7.17 -16.17 5.13
CA ARG A 653 -8.04 -17.10 5.85
C ARG A 653 -8.84 -16.47 7.00
N ALA A 654 -8.48 -15.28 7.49
CA ALA A 654 -9.24 -14.58 8.52
C ALA A 654 -10.46 -13.89 7.92
N VAL A 655 -10.28 -13.20 6.78
CA VAL A 655 -11.39 -12.63 5.98
C VAL A 655 -12.40 -13.73 5.64
N ALA A 656 -11.94 -14.83 5.03
CA ALA A 656 -12.79 -15.97 4.67
C ALA A 656 -13.45 -16.71 5.86
N ARG A 657 -13.06 -16.39 7.11
CA ARG A 657 -13.65 -16.94 8.34
C ARG A 657 -14.59 -15.99 9.06
N GLN A 658 -14.53 -14.68 8.82
CA GLN A 658 -15.50 -13.75 9.41
C GLN A 658 -16.92 -14.08 8.92
N GLU A 659 -17.12 -14.24 7.60
CA GLU A 659 -18.42 -14.72 7.09
C GLU A 659 -18.82 -16.08 7.66
N SER A 660 -17.93 -17.07 7.78
CA SER A 660 -18.35 -18.41 8.25
C SER A 660 -18.77 -18.42 9.73
N SER A 661 -18.31 -17.46 10.52
CA SER A 661 -18.80 -17.22 11.88
C SER A 661 -20.18 -16.53 11.94
N LEU A 662 -20.51 -15.71 10.93
CA LEU A 662 -21.77 -14.95 10.85
C LEU A 662 -22.86 -15.67 10.03
N SER A 663 -22.48 -16.61 9.16
CA SER A 663 -23.37 -17.27 8.17
C SER A 663 -23.76 -18.71 8.51
N GLY A 664 -23.58 -19.14 9.77
CA GLY A 664 -23.82 -20.52 10.24
C GLY A 664 -25.17 -21.13 9.83
N ASP A 665 -26.22 -20.32 9.70
CA ASP A 665 -27.56 -20.76 9.28
C ASP A 665 -27.83 -20.68 7.75
N ARG A 666 -26.90 -20.20 6.92
CA ARG A 666 -27.19 -19.83 5.50
C ARG A 666 -26.27 -20.42 4.43
N VAL A 667 -25.11 -20.99 4.79
CA VAL A 667 -24.19 -21.60 3.79
C VAL A 667 -24.82 -22.82 3.08
N SER A 668 -25.68 -23.57 3.76
CA SER A 668 -26.29 -24.80 3.21
C SER A 668 -27.17 -24.56 1.97
N ASP A 669 -27.78 -23.37 1.82
CA ASP A 669 -28.80 -23.12 0.80
C ASP A 669 -28.34 -22.29 -0.40
N ARG A 670 -27.25 -21.51 -0.26
CA ARG A 670 -26.62 -20.84 -1.42
C ARG A 670 -26.03 -21.87 -2.40
N LEU A 671 -25.33 -22.90 -1.90
CA LEU A 671 -24.71 -23.93 -2.73
C LEU A 671 -25.72 -24.82 -3.49
N LYS A 672 -26.92 -25.07 -2.94
CA LYS A 672 -27.95 -25.91 -3.59
C LYS A 672 -28.61 -25.26 -4.81
N ASN A 673 -28.60 -23.92 -4.91
CA ASN A 673 -29.25 -23.21 -6.01
C ASN A 673 -28.35 -22.98 -7.23
N GLY A 674 -27.02 -23.06 -7.08
CA GLY A 674 -26.09 -22.98 -8.22
C GLY A 674 -26.20 -24.16 -9.19
N GLN A 675 -26.71 -25.32 -8.74
CA GLN A 675 -26.70 -26.58 -9.50
C GLN A 675 -27.99 -26.84 -10.31
N LYS A 676 -28.85 -25.84 -10.53
CA LYS A 676 -30.15 -25.97 -11.22
C LYS A 676 -30.30 -25.18 -12.53
N ARG A 677 -29.22 -25.04 -13.31
CA ARG A 677 -29.29 -24.65 -14.73
C ARG A 677 -28.37 -25.49 -15.60
N GLY A 678 -28.84 -26.67 -16.00
CA GLY A 678 -28.15 -27.56 -16.93
C GLY A 678 -29.12 -28.38 -17.77
N ILE A 679 -29.15 -28.08 -19.08
CA ILE A 679 -29.42 -28.97 -20.23
C ILE A 679 -30.65 -29.91 -20.16
N ARG A 680 -31.59 -29.75 -21.11
CA ARG A 680 -32.56 -30.80 -21.47
C ARG A 680 -31.84 -31.95 -22.15
N LEU A 681 -32.08 -33.18 -21.69
CA LEU A 681 -32.01 -34.41 -22.49
C LEU A 681 -33.15 -35.34 -22.04
N GLU A 682 -33.62 -36.18 -22.95
CA GLU A 682 -34.92 -36.84 -22.81
C GLU A 682 -34.86 -38.26 -22.21
N SER A 683 -36.02 -38.68 -21.71
CA SER A 683 -36.40 -39.99 -21.15
C SER A 683 -35.52 -41.23 -21.45
N LEU A 684 -35.30 -42.01 -20.39
CA LEU A 684 -35.85 -43.38 -20.30
C LEU A 684 -36.15 -43.73 -18.82
N ALA A 685 -36.83 -44.86 -18.55
CA ALA A 685 -37.41 -45.18 -17.24
C ALA A 685 -37.14 -46.65 -16.80
N LEU A 686 -37.64 -47.00 -15.60
CA LEU A 686 -37.56 -48.31 -14.90
C LEU A 686 -36.15 -48.61 -14.30
N GLN A 687 -35.97 -49.32 -13.17
CA GLN A 687 -36.92 -49.97 -12.25
C GLN A 687 -36.37 -50.08 -10.80
N LEU A 688 -37.27 -50.19 -9.81
CA LEU A 688 -37.03 -50.60 -8.40
C LEU A 688 -37.25 -52.13 -8.25
N PRO A 689 -36.98 -52.85 -7.11
CA PRO A 689 -37.01 -52.37 -5.70
C PRO A 689 -36.03 -52.97 -4.63
N CYS A 690 -36.01 -52.30 -3.46
CA CYS A 690 -35.92 -52.76 -2.05
C CYS A 690 -35.10 -53.98 -1.58
N PHE A 691 -34.41 -53.83 -0.42
CA PHE A 691 -34.77 -54.49 0.86
C PHE A 691 -34.17 -53.76 2.10
N VAL A 692 -34.44 -54.22 3.34
CA VAL A 692 -34.31 -53.45 4.61
C VAL A 692 -33.73 -54.27 5.79
N GLY A 693 -32.93 -53.63 6.67
CA GLY A 693 -32.45 -54.09 7.99
C GLY A 693 -31.24 -53.22 8.45
N ALA A 694 -31.13 -52.63 9.66
CA ALA A 694 -31.19 -53.14 11.05
C ALA A 694 -29.96 -54.03 11.40
N GLU A 695 -29.23 -53.86 12.52
CA GLU A 695 -29.38 -52.95 13.68
C GLU A 695 -28.07 -52.76 14.52
N ASN A 696 -27.94 -51.61 15.21
CA ASN A 696 -27.32 -51.36 16.54
C ASN A 696 -25.88 -51.79 17.03
N LYS A 697 -25.26 -50.83 17.75
CA LYS A 697 -24.35 -50.92 18.95
C LYS A 697 -22.83 -51.26 18.87
N VAL A 698 -22.02 -50.19 18.90
CA VAL A 698 -21.06 -49.79 19.98
C VAL A 698 -20.43 -50.86 20.90
N VAL A 699 -19.09 -50.89 20.99
CA VAL A 699 -18.27 -50.76 22.24
C VAL A 699 -16.77 -50.54 21.91
N ILE A 700 -16.03 -49.96 22.86
CA ILE A 700 -14.62 -49.52 22.77
C ILE A 700 -13.71 -50.47 23.58
N LEU A 701 -12.45 -50.71 23.16
CA LEU A 701 -11.25 -50.63 24.05
C LEU A 701 -9.89 -50.83 23.33
N LEU A 702 -8.83 -50.35 24.00
CA LEU A 702 -7.40 -50.43 23.65
C LEU A 702 -6.79 -51.72 24.28
N ASN A 703 -5.58 -52.22 23.99
CA ASN A 703 -4.27 -51.56 24.21
C ASN A 703 -3.10 -52.59 24.06
N GLN A 704 -1.88 -52.15 23.66
CA GLN A 704 -0.55 -52.80 23.92
C GLN A 704 -0.26 -54.26 23.42
N SER A 705 0.98 -54.74 23.22
CA SER A 705 2.28 -54.09 22.90
C SER A 705 3.37 -55.09 22.43
N ALA A 706 4.46 -54.56 21.85
CA ALA A 706 5.86 -55.03 21.91
C ALA A 706 6.33 -56.39 21.30
N SER A 707 7.16 -56.24 20.24
CA SER A 707 8.55 -56.75 20.15
C SER A 707 8.88 -58.25 19.99
N LYS A 708 9.55 -58.58 18.87
CA LYS A 708 10.89 -59.23 18.90
C LYS A 708 11.68 -59.02 17.59
N LYS A 709 13.01 -59.19 17.69
CA LYS A 709 14.02 -58.97 16.62
C LYS A 709 14.41 -60.31 15.97
N THR A 710 14.87 -60.29 14.71
CA THR A 710 16.27 -60.63 14.32
C THR A 710 16.58 -60.28 12.85
N ASN A 711 17.88 -60.20 12.52
CA ASN A 711 18.43 -59.82 11.21
C ASN A 711 18.55 -61.02 10.26
N PHE A 712 18.74 -60.77 8.95
CA PHE A 712 19.96 -61.24 8.24
C PHE A 712 20.29 -60.33 7.02
N PHE A 713 21.41 -60.60 6.34
CA PHE A 713 22.13 -59.65 5.47
C PHE A 713 22.23 -60.10 3.99
N ARG A 714 22.62 -59.13 3.14
CA ARG A 714 23.43 -59.24 1.89
C ARG A 714 22.76 -59.49 0.52
N SER A 715 22.80 -58.42 -0.29
CA SER A 715 23.32 -58.34 -1.67
C SER A 715 22.84 -59.33 -2.76
N ARG A 716 22.20 -58.76 -3.79
CA ARG A 716 22.91 -58.49 -5.04
C ARG A 716 22.61 -57.07 -5.53
#